data_AF-A0A1G5CR19-F1
#
_entry.id   AF-A0A1G5CR19-F1
#
_cell.length_a   1.000
_cell.length_b   1.000
_cell.length_c   1.000
_cell.angle_alpha   90.00
_cell.angle_beta   90.00
_cell.angle_gamma   90.00
#
_symmetry.space_group_name_H-M   'P 1'
#
loop_
_entity.id
_entity.type
_entity.pdbx_description
1 polymer ?
#
loop_
_entity_poly.entity_id
_entity_poly.type
_entity_poly.pdbx_seq_one_letter_code
_entity_poly.pdbx_strand_id
1 'polypeptide(L)'
;MRLTYKTIAAAAFGSMLIWAGSANAETTFVDLQHTQWAKDGIQYMAKRDTVAGYGNGKFQPQTSVTRGQAVTFLVRELYPEQLEQPVEKLKYADVSINHPFYREIAIAEQHGLAGGFPDGSFRPNIPISRAETAAFLTRAYPLQQGTLNAKWTDTEKHWGAAPIQIMSSNGLVGGYPDGTYQPDRTVTRAEYAVFMARVIQFEREAAIQAKDWDKLISYMTVSEQVGQMLMPDIRQWNGKATTTVNEGLKRNLQDQHVGGLILFEKNIVDAQQVTTFTHQIQNQTGDIPLFIGIDQEGGVIRRIPGGTNLPGQMALGATGDPALAEAAGRLTGEELKALGIQVNFAPVLDVNSNPDNPIIGMRSFSSNAELVTRLGLAMIKGLHQSDVVAGVKHFPGHGDTSVDSHLGLPVLTHGRERLDAVELKPFKAAIKEGVDMIMTAHIAFPAIDNEQVTSRKDGTPVPLPATLSRKVLTGLLCEELQYKGLIISDAFTMKGISEHFGETEAVRRAADAGVDIILMPQDVSNAHQALIQAVNNGTLSSERVHEAVKRILTVKSKYHLFESGPSLTQKLNKLKTIIGSDAHLQVERSIAERAVTVLAGADGKSVETIRASDRVVIVASDADQAEQLQKQLKQTAGNASIETVTVVLNSNNMKTVLQTVNNAYYVLMASYQFRNVASQFRWEEMQLFINELNQRQVRYTLLSLGNPYEMLHLHNVRSALAVYGKQEPNTLAAIKVLLGKLEAKGKLPIDSGQSGE
;
A
#
# COMPACT_ATOMS: atom_id res chain seq x y z
N MET A 1 65.99 -29.11 33.27
CA MET A 1 65.64 -30.13 34.27
C MET A 1 64.36 -30.82 33.78
N ARG A 2 64.43 -32.13 33.53
CA ARG A 2 63.33 -33.01 33.07
C ARG A 2 62.21 -33.08 34.11
N LEU A 3 60.97 -33.34 33.68
CA LEU A 3 60.05 -34.39 34.22
C LEU A 3 58.70 -34.27 33.46
N THR A 4 58.49 -35.01 32.36
CA THR A 4 57.75 -36.28 32.21
C THR A 4 56.25 -36.26 32.55
N TYR A 5 55.47 -36.55 31.51
CA TYR A 5 54.09 -37.02 31.50
C TYR A 5 53.87 -38.32 32.31
N LYS A 6 52.71 -38.45 32.95
CA LYS A 6 51.90 -39.69 32.95
C LYS A 6 50.42 -39.41 33.21
N THR A 7 49.62 -40.02 32.35
CA THR A 7 48.16 -40.06 32.21
C THR A 7 47.47 -40.88 33.30
N ILE A 8 46.26 -40.48 33.70
CA ILE A 8 45.17 -41.41 34.06
C ILE A 8 43.89 -40.89 33.42
N ALA A 9 43.29 -41.74 32.59
CA ALA A 9 42.01 -41.53 31.93
C ALA A 9 40.86 -41.71 32.94
N ALA A 10 39.88 -40.81 32.90
CA ALA A 10 38.55 -41.04 33.45
C ALA A 10 37.54 -40.67 32.35
N ALA A 11 36.67 -41.61 32.03
CA ALA A 11 35.66 -41.52 30.97
C ALA A 11 34.71 -40.35 31.23
N ALA A 12 34.75 -39.33 30.36
CA ALA A 12 33.77 -38.27 30.34
C ALA A 12 32.51 -38.75 29.59
N PHE A 13 31.46 -39.09 30.35
CA PHE A 13 30.11 -39.10 29.82
C PHE A 13 29.79 -37.68 29.35
N GLY A 14 29.74 -37.49 28.03
CA GLY A 14 29.43 -36.21 27.39
C GLY A 14 27.97 -35.82 27.62
N SER A 15 27.69 -35.22 28.77
CA SER A 15 26.53 -34.34 28.94
C SER A 15 26.93 -32.95 28.43
N MET A 16 26.72 -32.71 27.13
CA MET A 16 26.89 -31.37 26.59
C MET A 16 25.70 -30.52 27.03
N LEU A 17 25.96 -29.65 28.00
CA LEU A 17 25.07 -28.60 28.47
C LEU A 17 24.54 -27.79 27.29
N ILE A 18 23.22 -27.72 27.18
CA ILE A 18 22.51 -26.72 26.40
C ILE A 18 22.65 -25.41 27.17
N TRP A 19 23.48 -24.50 26.69
CA TRP A 19 23.39 -23.11 27.11
C TRP A 19 22.10 -22.54 26.53
N ALA A 20 21.32 -21.84 27.36
CA ALA A 20 20.23 -20.98 26.93
C ALA A 20 20.82 -19.78 26.17
N GLY A 21 21.31 -20.03 24.95
CA GLY A 21 21.70 -18.99 24.00
C GLY A 21 20.48 -18.58 23.19
N SER A 22 20.38 -17.27 22.91
CA SER A 22 19.47 -16.73 21.89
C SER A 22 19.63 -17.51 20.59
N ALA A 23 18.52 -17.92 19.98
CA ALA A 23 18.51 -18.50 18.65
C ALA A 23 19.03 -17.47 17.64
N ASN A 24 20.34 -17.46 17.38
CA ASN A 24 20.85 -16.80 16.19
C ASN A 24 20.47 -17.71 15.01
N ALA A 25 19.44 -17.29 14.27
CA ALA A 25 18.81 -18.07 13.21
C ALA A 25 19.77 -18.34 12.04
N GLU A 26 20.45 -19.48 12.06
CA GLU A 26 20.83 -20.14 10.81
C GLU A 26 19.55 -20.65 10.14
N THR A 27 19.05 -19.93 9.15
CA THR A 27 17.82 -20.28 8.39
C THR A 27 18.01 -21.44 7.40
N THR A 28 19.26 -21.91 7.26
CA THR A 28 19.64 -23.04 6.43
C THR A 28 20.55 -23.98 7.20
N PHE A 29 20.07 -25.21 7.41
CA PHE A 29 20.83 -26.27 8.06
C PHE A 29 21.50 -27.17 7.03
N VAL A 30 22.78 -27.48 7.23
CA VAL A 30 23.62 -28.26 6.31
C VAL A 30 23.37 -29.78 6.39
N ASP A 31 22.68 -30.24 7.44
CA ASP A 31 22.47 -31.67 7.72
C ASP A 31 21.07 -32.19 7.36
N LEU A 32 20.32 -31.48 6.51
CA LEU A 32 18.98 -31.87 6.08
C LEU A 32 18.93 -32.80 4.86
N GLN A 33 20.08 -33.15 4.27
CA GLN A 33 20.17 -33.92 3.02
C GLN A 33 19.38 -35.25 3.02
N HIS A 34 19.29 -35.93 4.17
CA HIS A 34 18.53 -37.18 4.33
C HIS A 34 17.14 -36.98 4.96
N THR A 35 16.73 -35.73 5.16
CA THR A 35 15.46 -35.36 5.82
C THR A 35 14.73 -34.28 5.01
N GLN A 36 14.86 -34.34 3.68
CA GLN A 36 14.29 -33.35 2.78
C GLN A 36 12.76 -33.23 2.93
N TRP A 37 12.09 -34.31 3.29
CA TRP A 37 10.64 -34.36 3.57
C TRP A 37 10.21 -33.44 4.73
N ALA A 38 11.11 -33.13 5.67
CA ALA A 38 10.84 -32.29 6.83
C ALA A 38 11.39 -30.86 6.66
N LYS A 39 12.10 -30.58 5.57
CA LYS A 39 12.85 -29.34 5.39
C LYS A 39 11.96 -28.11 5.58
N ASP A 40 10.81 -28.07 4.91
CA ASP A 40 9.91 -26.91 4.95
C ASP A 40 9.35 -26.69 6.36
N GLY A 41 8.97 -27.76 7.05
CA GLY A 41 8.50 -27.69 8.44
C GLY A 41 9.60 -27.23 9.40
N ILE A 42 10.82 -27.74 9.26
CA ILE A 42 11.98 -27.33 10.07
C ILE A 42 12.30 -25.85 9.81
N GLN A 43 12.33 -25.41 8.55
CA GLN A 43 12.61 -24.03 8.20
C GLN A 43 11.50 -23.08 8.66
N TYR A 44 10.23 -23.50 8.54
CA TYR A 44 9.08 -22.75 9.05
C TYR A 44 9.21 -22.52 10.57
N MET A 45 9.47 -23.57 11.35
CA MET A 45 9.63 -23.44 12.79
C MET A 45 10.92 -22.70 13.20
N ALA A 46 12.00 -22.79 12.41
CA ALA A 46 13.25 -22.09 12.70
C ALA A 46 13.14 -20.58 12.44
N LYS A 47 12.43 -20.17 11.38
CA LYS A 47 12.15 -18.75 11.09
C LYS A 47 11.29 -18.08 12.17
N ARG A 48 10.58 -18.86 12.98
CA ARG A 48 9.75 -18.40 14.11
C ARG A 48 10.50 -18.40 15.44
N ASP A 49 11.80 -18.73 15.43
CA ASP A 49 12.64 -18.92 16.62
C ASP A 49 12.14 -20.00 17.61
N THR A 50 11.17 -20.81 17.20
CA THR A 50 10.58 -21.89 18.00
C THR A 50 11.57 -23.05 18.16
N VAL A 51 12.24 -23.44 17.08
CA VAL A 51 13.27 -24.48 17.08
C VAL A 51 14.63 -23.87 16.73
N ALA A 52 15.67 -24.28 17.46
CA ALA A 52 17.04 -23.85 17.23
C ALA A 52 17.93 -25.02 16.78
N GLY A 53 18.98 -24.71 16.01
CA GLY A 53 20.07 -25.63 15.70
C GLY A 53 21.02 -25.83 16.90
N TYR A 54 21.99 -26.73 16.73
CA TYR A 54 23.05 -27.00 17.71
C TYR A 54 24.33 -26.17 17.45
N GLY A 55 24.25 -25.16 16.59
CA GLY A 55 25.40 -24.42 16.05
C GLY A 55 26.09 -25.13 14.87
N ASN A 56 27.02 -24.44 14.22
CA ASN A 56 27.77 -24.92 13.05
C ASN A 56 26.90 -25.37 11.86
N GLY A 57 25.73 -24.77 11.65
CA GLY A 57 24.81 -25.12 10.57
C GLY A 57 23.96 -26.36 10.81
N LYS A 58 23.94 -26.98 12.00
CA LYS A 58 23.30 -28.31 12.19
C LYS A 58 22.00 -28.27 12.98
N PHE A 59 20.97 -28.94 12.47
CA PHE A 59 19.69 -29.15 13.16
C PHE A 59 19.60 -30.48 13.92
N GLN A 60 20.35 -31.49 13.51
CA GLN A 60 20.28 -32.89 13.96
C GLN A 60 18.87 -33.50 13.82
N PRO A 61 18.33 -33.61 12.60
CA PRO A 61 16.93 -33.99 12.36
C PRO A 61 16.53 -35.37 12.91
N GLN A 62 17.47 -36.30 13.04
CA GLN A 62 17.21 -37.69 13.43
C GLN A 62 17.31 -37.94 14.94
N THR A 63 17.82 -36.97 15.71
CA THR A 63 17.92 -37.10 17.17
C THR A 63 16.51 -37.08 17.79
N SER A 64 16.27 -37.92 18.79
CA SER A 64 15.00 -37.91 19.53
C SER A 64 14.83 -36.62 20.34
N VAL A 65 13.61 -36.09 20.38
CA VAL A 65 13.24 -34.94 21.21
C VAL A 65 12.95 -35.42 22.63
N THR A 66 13.54 -34.80 23.64
CA THR A 66 13.17 -35.09 25.04
C THR A 66 11.87 -34.39 25.41
N ARG A 67 11.17 -34.89 26.43
CA ARG A 67 9.96 -34.22 26.96
C ARG A 67 10.22 -32.75 27.30
N GLY A 68 11.35 -32.44 27.96
CA GLY A 68 11.73 -31.05 28.27
C GLY A 68 11.88 -30.18 27.01
N GLN A 69 12.57 -30.69 25.97
CA GLN A 69 12.73 -29.96 24.70
C GLN A 69 11.40 -29.72 23.98
N ALA A 70 10.51 -30.73 23.97
CA ALA A 70 9.18 -30.61 23.36
C ALA A 70 8.40 -29.45 23.99
N VAL A 71 8.43 -29.34 25.32
CA VAL A 71 7.75 -28.27 26.03
C VAL A 71 8.39 -26.91 25.78
N THR A 72 9.72 -26.85 25.73
CA THR A 72 10.45 -25.63 25.36
C THR A 72 9.99 -25.08 24.02
N PHE A 73 9.78 -25.93 23.01
CA PHE A 73 9.27 -25.47 21.71
C PHE A 73 7.86 -24.90 21.81
N LEU A 74 6.95 -25.55 22.56
CA LEU A 74 5.58 -25.03 22.77
C LEU A 74 5.56 -23.69 23.50
N VAL A 75 6.38 -23.55 24.54
CA VAL A 75 6.44 -22.32 25.34
C VAL A 75 7.03 -21.16 24.53
N ARG A 76 8.08 -21.40 23.74
CA ARG A 76 8.64 -20.38 22.85
C ARG A 76 7.63 -19.90 21.81
N GLU A 77 6.80 -20.81 21.31
CA GLU A 77 5.77 -20.48 20.33
C GLU A 77 4.60 -19.68 20.94
N LEU A 78 4.09 -20.12 22.08
CA LEU A 78 2.81 -19.64 22.61
C LEU A 78 2.96 -18.60 23.73
N TYR A 79 4.09 -18.62 24.44
CA TYR A 79 4.32 -17.78 25.63
C TYR A 79 5.76 -17.21 25.69
N PRO A 80 6.32 -16.65 24.59
CA PRO A 80 7.70 -16.17 24.56
C PRO A 80 7.97 -15.10 25.62
N GLU A 81 7.01 -14.18 25.85
CA GLU A 81 7.10 -13.09 26.84
C GLU A 81 7.28 -13.58 28.28
N GLN A 82 6.76 -14.77 28.62
CA GLN A 82 6.86 -15.32 29.98
C GLN A 82 8.25 -15.91 30.27
N LEU A 83 9.07 -16.13 29.24
CA LEU A 83 10.44 -16.61 29.42
C LEU A 83 11.32 -15.61 30.17
N GLU A 84 10.95 -14.33 30.24
CA GLU A 84 11.69 -13.30 30.98
C GLU A 84 11.15 -13.07 32.41
N GLN A 85 9.98 -13.63 32.73
CA GLN A 85 9.30 -13.37 34.01
C GLN A 85 9.63 -14.42 35.08
N PRO A 86 9.54 -14.11 36.38
CA PRO A 86 9.67 -15.12 37.44
C PRO A 86 8.61 -16.22 37.27
N VAL A 87 8.99 -17.48 37.47
CA VAL A 87 8.08 -18.63 37.39
C VAL A 87 7.77 -19.22 38.76
N GLU A 88 6.57 -19.77 38.89
CA GLU A 88 6.17 -20.50 40.09
C GLU A 88 6.99 -21.78 40.27
N LYS A 89 6.99 -22.28 41.52
CA LYS A 89 7.69 -23.52 41.86
C LYS A 89 6.92 -24.72 41.29
N LEU A 90 7.61 -25.53 40.49
CA LEU A 90 7.09 -26.79 39.95
C LEU A 90 6.59 -27.76 41.02
N LYS A 91 5.52 -28.50 40.70
CA LYS A 91 5.05 -29.62 41.52
C LYS A 91 5.84 -30.92 41.29
N TYR A 92 6.62 -30.99 40.22
CA TYR A 92 7.35 -32.19 39.82
C TYR A 92 8.63 -32.37 40.63
N ALA A 93 8.72 -33.45 41.40
CA ALA A 93 9.84 -33.69 42.32
C ALA A 93 11.18 -33.98 41.62
N ASP A 94 11.15 -34.42 40.36
CA ASP A 94 12.32 -34.81 39.57
C ASP A 94 12.92 -33.68 38.72
N VAL A 95 12.32 -32.48 38.74
CA VAL A 95 12.81 -31.32 37.99
C VAL A 95 13.47 -30.34 38.95
N SER A 96 14.80 -30.39 39.04
CA SER A 96 15.59 -29.44 39.84
C SER A 96 15.45 -28.01 39.31
N ILE A 97 15.46 -27.00 40.20
CA ILE A 97 15.46 -25.58 39.83
C ILE A 97 16.63 -25.18 38.93
N ASN A 98 17.71 -25.95 38.96
CA ASN A 98 18.89 -25.76 38.10
C ASN A 98 18.79 -26.56 36.78
N HIS A 99 17.68 -27.26 36.53
CA HIS A 99 17.49 -27.98 35.28
C HIS A 99 17.40 -26.99 34.11
N PRO A 100 18.07 -27.24 32.97
CA PRO A 100 18.11 -26.29 31.85
C PRO A 100 16.73 -25.85 31.32
N PHE A 101 15.72 -26.71 31.47
CA PHE A 101 14.34 -26.47 31.03
C PHE A 101 13.36 -26.20 32.18
N TYR A 102 13.84 -25.90 33.39
CA TYR A 102 12.97 -25.72 34.57
C TYR A 102 11.88 -24.67 34.30
N ARG A 103 12.27 -23.55 33.69
CA ARG A 103 11.40 -22.41 33.41
C ARG A 103 10.30 -22.77 32.42
N GLU A 104 10.66 -23.39 31.30
CA GLU A 104 9.70 -23.78 30.26
C GLU A 104 8.73 -24.86 30.76
N ILE A 105 9.21 -25.80 31.58
CA ILE A 105 8.34 -26.80 32.21
C ILE A 105 7.36 -26.12 33.19
N ALA A 106 7.78 -25.08 33.91
CA ALA A 106 6.91 -24.34 34.82
C ALA A 106 5.82 -23.56 34.09
N ILE A 107 6.18 -22.85 33.02
CA ILE A 107 5.21 -22.13 32.19
C ILE A 107 4.21 -23.12 31.57
N ALA A 108 4.68 -24.25 31.07
CA ALA A 108 3.79 -25.25 30.49
C ALA A 108 2.90 -25.96 31.52
N GLU A 109 3.36 -26.13 32.76
CA GLU A 109 2.51 -26.61 33.84
C GLU A 109 1.40 -25.61 34.12
N GLN A 110 1.75 -24.32 34.24
CA GLN A 110 0.80 -23.23 34.50
C GLN A 110 -0.30 -23.15 33.42
N HIS A 111 0.06 -23.32 32.14
CA HIS A 111 -0.89 -23.27 31.02
C HIS A 111 -1.46 -24.65 30.63
N GLY A 112 -1.12 -25.71 31.37
CA GLY A 112 -1.64 -27.06 31.12
C GLY A 112 -1.20 -27.68 29.78
N LEU A 113 -0.09 -27.22 29.19
CA LEU A 113 0.41 -27.71 27.88
C LEU A 113 0.95 -29.15 27.98
N ALA A 114 1.50 -29.51 29.14
CA ALA A 114 2.12 -30.80 29.38
C ALA A 114 1.81 -31.32 30.80
N GLY A 115 1.55 -32.62 30.92
CA GLY A 115 1.32 -33.31 32.20
C GLY A 115 2.48 -34.23 32.58
N GLY A 116 2.70 -34.39 33.89
CA GLY A 116 3.57 -35.42 34.45
C GLY A 116 2.92 -36.80 34.55
N PHE A 117 3.65 -37.74 35.14
CA PHE A 117 3.24 -39.12 35.36
C PHE A 117 2.50 -39.27 36.70
N PRO A 118 1.73 -40.36 36.89
CA PRO A 118 1.00 -40.62 38.14
C PRO A 118 1.89 -40.68 39.40
N ASP A 119 3.20 -40.92 39.25
CA ASP A 119 4.18 -40.93 40.34
C ASP A 119 4.67 -39.53 40.74
N GLY A 120 4.12 -38.47 40.13
CA GLY A 120 4.50 -37.07 40.40
C GLY A 120 5.76 -36.60 39.66
N SER A 121 6.33 -37.42 38.77
CA SER A 121 7.49 -37.04 37.96
C SER A 121 7.10 -36.37 36.64
N PHE A 122 7.94 -35.51 36.08
CA PHE A 122 7.81 -34.97 34.73
C PHE A 122 8.67 -35.72 33.70
N ARG A 123 9.82 -36.24 34.12
CA ARG A 123 10.84 -36.94 33.32
C ARG A 123 11.35 -36.09 32.14
N PRO A 124 12.04 -34.96 32.38
CA PRO A 124 12.40 -34.01 31.33
C PRO A 124 13.43 -34.53 30.31
N ASN A 125 14.22 -35.53 30.67
CA ASN A 125 15.34 -36.04 29.86
C ASN A 125 15.01 -37.29 29.05
N ILE A 126 13.82 -37.87 29.21
CA ILE A 126 13.43 -39.03 28.38
C ILE A 126 12.89 -38.56 27.03
N PRO A 127 13.12 -39.32 25.94
CA PRO A 127 12.48 -39.08 24.66
C PRO A 127 10.96 -39.04 24.77
N ILE A 128 10.32 -38.13 24.04
CA ILE A 128 8.86 -38.05 23.94
C ILE A 128 8.33 -39.08 22.94
N SER A 129 7.21 -39.72 23.25
CA SER A 129 6.51 -40.63 22.34
C SER A 129 5.57 -39.91 21.37
N ARG A 130 5.10 -40.63 20.34
CA ARG A 130 4.10 -40.11 19.40
C ARG A 130 2.77 -39.81 20.10
N ALA A 131 2.34 -40.65 21.04
CA ALA A 131 1.14 -40.41 21.83
C ALA A 131 1.27 -39.17 22.74
N GLU A 132 2.43 -38.98 23.38
CA GLU A 132 2.71 -37.79 24.18
C GLU A 132 2.75 -36.53 23.31
N THR A 133 3.34 -36.62 22.12
CA THR A 133 3.35 -35.50 21.16
C THR A 133 1.93 -35.10 20.77
N ALA A 134 1.06 -36.07 20.45
CA ALA A 134 -0.34 -35.79 20.16
C ALA A 134 -1.06 -35.15 21.36
N ALA A 135 -0.82 -35.66 22.56
CA ALA A 135 -1.43 -35.14 23.79
C ALA A 135 -0.92 -33.73 24.14
N PHE A 136 0.33 -33.38 23.84
CA PHE A 136 0.86 -32.04 24.08
C PHE A 136 0.30 -31.05 23.07
N LEU A 137 0.29 -31.40 21.78
CA LEU A 137 -0.23 -30.51 20.72
C LEU A 137 -1.74 -30.25 20.84
N THR A 138 -2.54 -31.24 21.21
CA THR A 138 -3.99 -31.08 21.43
C THR A 138 -4.36 -30.32 22.71
N ARG A 139 -3.43 -30.19 23.65
CA ARG A 139 -3.61 -29.29 24.82
C ARG A 139 -3.16 -27.87 24.50
N ALA A 140 -2.05 -27.75 23.78
CA ALA A 140 -1.48 -26.47 23.40
C ALA A 140 -2.35 -25.71 22.38
N TYR A 141 -3.03 -26.44 21.50
CA TYR A 141 -3.92 -25.90 20.49
C TYR A 141 -5.33 -26.49 20.69
N PRO A 142 -6.41 -25.68 20.63
CA PRO A 142 -7.78 -26.11 20.91
C PRO A 142 -8.40 -26.93 19.76
N LEU A 143 -7.68 -27.97 19.32
CA LEU A 143 -8.04 -28.83 18.19
C LEU A 143 -9.28 -29.66 18.52
N GLN A 144 -10.30 -29.55 17.67
CA GLN A 144 -11.47 -30.41 17.69
C GLN A 144 -11.27 -31.63 16.80
N GLN A 145 -12.02 -32.71 17.05
CA GLN A 145 -11.96 -33.89 16.19
C GLN A 145 -12.41 -33.56 14.76
N GLY A 146 -11.60 -33.95 13.78
CA GLY A 146 -11.85 -33.72 12.36
C GLY A 146 -12.75 -34.78 11.71
N THR A 147 -12.83 -34.75 10.38
CA THR A 147 -13.77 -35.57 9.59
C THR A 147 -13.14 -36.81 8.96
N LEU A 148 -11.81 -36.91 8.90
CA LEU A 148 -11.14 -38.08 8.31
C LEU A 148 -11.32 -39.30 9.22
N ASN A 149 -11.78 -40.40 8.63
CA ASN A 149 -11.91 -41.69 9.31
C ASN A 149 -10.54 -42.38 9.40
N ALA A 150 -9.67 -41.85 10.26
CA ALA A 150 -8.42 -42.50 10.63
C ALA A 150 -8.69 -43.52 11.74
N LYS A 151 -8.30 -44.78 11.51
CA LYS A 151 -8.34 -45.86 12.51
C LYS A 151 -7.01 -46.60 12.50
N TRP A 152 -6.47 -46.85 13.69
CA TRP A 152 -5.18 -47.53 13.86
C TRP A 152 -5.34 -48.75 14.76
N THR A 153 -4.75 -49.88 14.36
CA THR A 153 -4.93 -51.18 15.02
C THR A 153 -4.38 -51.25 16.44
N ASP A 154 -3.48 -50.33 16.81
CA ASP A 154 -2.73 -50.30 18.06
C ASP A 154 -3.09 -49.12 19.00
N THR A 155 -4.18 -48.39 18.70
CA THR A 155 -4.55 -47.17 19.48
C THR A 155 -5.79 -47.30 20.34
N GLU A 156 -6.72 -48.22 20.03
CA GLU A 156 -8.07 -48.25 20.64
C GLU A 156 -8.05 -48.35 22.18
N LYS A 157 -7.10 -49.10 22.76
CA LYS A 157 -6.93 -49.26 24.21
C LYS A 157 -5.80 -48.42 24.80
N HIS A 158 -5.15 -47.59 23.98
CA HIS A 158 -4.01 -46.79 24.38
C HIS A 158 -4.48 -45.52 25.10
N TRP A 159 -3.77 -45.08 26.15
CA TRP A 159 -4.16 -43.88 26.92
C TRP A 159 -4.23 -42.60 26.05
N GLY A 160 -3.43 -42.57 24.98
CA GLY A 160 -3.38 -41.50 23.99
C GLY A 160 -4.41 -41.61 22.86
N ALA A 161 -5.38 -42.53 22.92
CA ALA A 161 -6.32 -42.76 21.81
C ALA A 161 -7.04 -41.48 21.35
N ALA A 162 -7.59 -40.71 22.30
CA ALA A 162 -8.33 -39.48 22.00
C ALA A 162 -7.48 -38.41 21.30
N PRO A 163 -6.31 -37.97 21.85
CA PRO A 163 -5.49 -36.96 21.17
C PRO A 163 -4.93 -37.45 19.82
N ILE A 164 -4.60 -38.74 19.70
CA ILE A 164 -4.20 -39.33 18.41
C ILE A 164 -5.35 -39.23 17.40
N GLN A 165 -6.57 -39.57 17.81
CA GLN A 165 -7.75 -39.48 16.95
C GLN A 165 -8.01 -38.04 16.50
N ILE A 166 -7.91 -37.05 17.40
CA ILE A 166 -8.07 -35.63 17.07
C ILE A 166 -7.06 -35.23 15.99
N MET A 167 -5.77 -35.51 16.19
CA MET A 167 -4.77 -35.14 15.20
C MET A 167 -4.91 -35.89 13.87
N SER A 168 -5.17 -37.21 13.91
CA SER A 168 -5.28 -38.01 12.70
C SER A 168 -6.53 -37.71 11.88
N SER A 169 -7.66 -37.43 12.55
CA SER A 169 -8.91 -37.07 11.86
C SER A 169 -8.86 -35.69 11.19
N ASN A 170 -7.91 -34.84 11.57
CA ASN A 170 -7.58 -33.58 10.88
C ASN A 170 -6.43 -33.74 9.87
N GLY A 171 -5.88 -34.94 9.68
CA GLY A 171 -4.77 -35.18 8.75
C GLY A 171 -3.41 -34.66 9.22
N LEU A 172 -3.30 -34.22 10.48
CA LEU A 172 -2.09 -33.60 11.03
C LEU A 172 -0.99 -34.64 11.29
N VAL A 173 -1.38 -35.87 11.64
CA VAL A 173 -0.50 -37.02 11.84
C VAL A 173 -1.05 -38.28 11.17
N GLY A 174 -0.16 -39.09 10.60
CA GLY A 174 -0.49 -40.37 9.97
C GLY A 174 0.20 -41.55 10.65
N GLY A 175 -0.28 -42.76 10.34
CA GLY A 175 0.32 -44.03 10.73
C GLY A 175 1.18 -44.64 9.63
N TYR A 176 1.44 -45.94 9.76
CA TYR A 176 2.34 -46.70 8.90
C TYR A 176 1.57 -47.58 7.91
N PRO A 177 2.22 -48.07 6.84
CA PRO A 177 1.59 -48.95 5.85
C PRO A 177 1.00 -50.25 6.42
N ASP A 178 1.45 -50.67 7.61
CA ASP A 178 0.94 -51.85 8.33
C ASP A 178 -0.37 -51.58 9.12
N GLY A 179 -0.92 -50.36 9.03
CA GLY A 179 -2.15 -49.96 9.72
C GLY A 179 -1.96 -49.56 11.19
N THR A 180 -0.72 -49.48 11.68
CA THR A 180 -0.39 -49.04 13.04
C THR A 180 -0.11 -47.55 13.11
N TYR A 181 -0.28 -46.93 14.28
CA TYR A 181 0.17 -45.58 14.57
C TYR A 181 1.53 -45.55 15.29
N GLN A 182 1.88 -46.64 15.99
CA GLN A 182 3.04 -46.79 16.86
C GLN A 182 3.08 -45.73 17.98
N PRO A 183 2.10 -45.71 18.90
CA PRO A 183 1.94 -44.64 19.89
C PRO A 183 3.14 -44.46 20.83
N ASP A 184 3.86 -45.54 21.15
CA ASP A 184 5.01 -45.53 22.05
C ASP A 184 6.36 -45.30 21.35
N ARG A 185 6.39 -45.21 20.01
CA ARG A 185 7.62 -44.88 19.27
C ARG A 185 8.04 -43.45 19.60
N THR A 186 9.34 -43.26 19.79
CA THR A 186 9.93 -41.94 20.05
C THR A 186 9.89 -41.05 18.81
N VAL A 187 9.77 -39.74 19.03
CA VAL A 187 9.67 -38.74 17.97
C VAL A 187 11.02 -38.06 17.74
N THR A 188 11.44 -37.96 16.48
CA THR A 188 12.65 -37.23 16.10
C THR A 188 12.41 -35.72 16.07
N ARG A 189 13.49 -34.92 16.10
CA ARG A 189 13.40 -33.46 15.98
C ARG A 189 12.72 -33.01 14.69
N ALA A 190 12.98 -33.70 13.58
CA ALA A 190 12.33 -33.43 12.31
C ALA A 190 10.83 -33.69 12.35
N GLU A 191 10.42 -34.83 12.91
CA GLU A 191 9.00 -35.19 13.06
C GLU A 191 8.26 -34.20 13.95
N TYR A 192 8.85 -33.83 15.09
CA TYR A 192 8.23 -32.88 16.03
C TYR A 192 8.04 -31.51 15.39
N ALA A 193 9.06 -30.98 14.70
CA ALA A 193 8.97 -29.71 13.99
C ALA A 193 7.88 -29.73 12.90
N VAL A 194 7.76 -30.83 12.14
CA VAL A 194 6.71 -30.99 11.13
C VAL A 194 5.31 -31.06 11.75
N PHE A 195 5.15 -31.76 12.88
CA PHE A 195 3.85 -31.82 13.56
C PHE A 195 3.42 -30.46 14.10
N MET A 196 4.33 -29.70 14.71
CA MET A 196 4.04 -28.33 15.14
C MET A 196 3.67 -27.43 13.96
N ALA A 197 4.48 -27.42 12.89
CA ALA A 197 4.23 -26.60 11.72
C ALA A 197 2.84 -26.85 11.13
N ARG A 198 2.43 -28.13 11.01
CA ARG A 198 1.11 -28.52 10.52
C ARG A 198 -0.02 -28.02 11.41
N VAL A 199 0.12 -28.15 12.74
CA VAL A 199 -0.91 -27.69 13.69
C VAL A 199 -1.08 -26.18 13.61
N ILE A 200 0.02 -25.42 13.60
CA ILE A 200 -0.03 -23.96 13.48
C ILE A 200 -0.69 -23.55 12.16
N GLN A 201 -0.27 -24.13 11.05
CA GLN A 201 -0.86 -23.85 9.72
C GLN A 201 -2.35 -24.18 9.68
N PHE A 202 -2.77 -25.30 10.26
CA PHE A 202 -4.17 -25.70 10.35
C PHE A 202 -5.01 -24.70 11.17
N GLU A 203 -4.52 -24.28 12.33
CA GLU A 203 -5.22 -23.31 13.17
C GLU A 203 -5.30 -21.92 12.53
N ARG A 204 -4.26 -21.52 11.78
CA ARG A 204 -4.28 -20.29 10.98
C ARG A 204 -5.32 -20.35 9.86
N GLU A 205 -5.39 -21.46 9.13
CA GLU A 205 -6.41 -21.66 8.09
C GLU A 205 -7.82 -21.64 8.69
N ALA A 206 -8.03 -22.31 9.82
CA ALA A 206 -9.31 -22.30 10.53
C ALA A 206 -9.70 -20.89 10.98
N ALA A 207 -8.75 -20.10 11.50
CA ALA A 207 -8.98 -18.70 11.89
C ALA A 207 -9.35 -17.82 10.69
N ILE A 208 -8.69 -18.00 9.54
CA ILE A 208 -9.01 -17.28 8.29
C ILE A 208 -10.43 -17.63 7.82
N GLN A 209 -10.79 -18.92 7.80
CA GLN A 209 -12.12 -19.38 7.38
C GLN A 209 -13.22 -18.84 8.31
N ALA A 210 -12.97 -18.79 9.61
CA ALA A 210 -13.89 -18.23 10.61
C ALA A 210 -13.90 -16.69 10.63
N LYS A 211 -12.98 -16.03 9.92
CA LYS A 211 -12.72 -14.58 10.02
C LYS A 211 -12.38 -14.14 11.45
N ASP A 212 -11.76 -15.01 12.22
CA ASP A 212 -11.28 -14.75 13.58
C ASP A 212 -9.86 -14.17 13.53
N TRP A 213 -9.77 -12.86 13.32
CA TRP A 213 -8.49 -12.17 13.15
C TRP A 213 -7.66 -12.14 14.43
N ASP A 214 -8.30 -12.08 15.60
CA ASP A 214 -7.57 -12.10 16.87
C ASP A 214 -6.85 -13.45 17.03
N LYS A 215 -7.53 -14.54 16.70
CA LYS A 215 -6.94 -15.88 16.69
C LYS A 215 -5.85 -16.02 15.64
N LEU A 216 -6.05 -15.52 14.41
CA LEU A 216 -5.00 -15.56 13.38
C LEU A 216 -3.74 -14.80 13.83
N ILE A 217 -3.91 -13.59 14.36
CA ILE A 217 -2.81 -12.75 14.86
C ILE A 217 -2.07 -13.43 16.02
N SER A 218 -2.77 -14.16 16.89
CA SER A 218 -2.14 -14.94 17.98
C SER A 218 -1.19 -16.03 17.47
N TYR A 219 -1.35 -16.48 16.21
CA TYR A 219 -0.44 -17.40 15.54
C TYR A 219 0.54 -16.72 14.59
N MET A 220 0.57 -15.39 14.55
CA MET A 220 1.55 -14.61 13.80
C MET A 220 2.74 -14.27 14.69
N THR A 221 3.96 -14.43 14.18
CA THR A 221 5.14 -13.87 14.87
C THR A 221 5.11 -12.34 14.80
N VAL A 222 5.85 -11.67 15.70
CA VAL A 222 6.05 -10.21 15.62
C VAL A 222 6.54 -9.81 14.23
N SER A 223 7.45 -10.59 13.64
CA SER A 223 7.96 -10.39 12.27
C SER A 223 6.85 -10.42 11.21
N GLU A 224 5.94 -11.39 11.28
CA GLU A 224 4.78 -11.46 10.36
C GLU A 224 3.82 -10.28 10.58
N GLN A 225 3.56 -9.91 11.84
CA GLN A 225 2.67 -8.82 12.21
C GLN A 225 3.19 -7.47 11.70
N VAL A 226 4.44 -7.12 12.00
CA VAL A 226 5.01 -5.86 11.52
C VAL A 226 5.22 -5.87 10.01
N GLY A 227 5.44 -7.04 9.41
CA GLY A 227 5.48 -7.21 7.95
C GLY A 227 4.18 -6.76 7.29
N GLN A 228 3.03 -7.11 7.88
CA GLN A 228 1.73 -6.66 7.37
C GLN A 228 1.60 -5.13 7.36
N MET A 229 2.32 -4.41 8.22
CA MET A 229 2.33 -2.95 8.29
C MET A 229 3.24 -2.29 7.24
N LEU A 230 3.84 -3.04 6.29
CA LEU A 230 4.73 -2.51 5.27
C LEU A 230 4.16 -2.67 3.86
N MET A 231 4.30 -1.62 3.05
CA MET A 231 3.96 -1.62 1.63
C MET A 231 5.08 -0.99 0.79
N PRO A 232 6.12 -1.74 0.39
CA PRO A 232 7.17 -1.22 -0.49
C PRO A 232 6.67 -0.93 -1.91
N ASP A 233 7.37 -0.02 -2.60
CA ASP A 233 7.36 -0.04 -4.06
C ASP A 233 8.32 -1.10 -4.59
N ILE A 234 8.03 -1.56 -5.80
CA ILE A 234 8.86 -2.55 -6.50
C ILE A 234 9.29 -2.02 -7.87
N ARG A 235 9.46 -0.70 -8.03
CA ARG A 235 9.73 -0.06 -9.34
C ARG A 235 10.90 -0.68 -10.07
N GLN A 236 11.98 -0.98 -9.33
CA GLN A 236 13.20 -1.52 -9.90
C GLN A 236 13.85 -2.59 -9.03
N TRP A 237 14.55 -3.50 -9.68
CA TRP A 237 15.43 -4.48 -9.06
C TRP A 237 16.74 -4.52 -9.84
N ASN A 238 17.88 -4.34 -9.14
CA ASN A 238 19.22 -4.23 -9.74
C ASN A 238 19.29 -3.24 -10.94
N GLY A 239 18.67 -2.07 -10.76
CA GLY A 239 18.64 -0.99 -11.76
C GLY A 239 17.69 -1.22 -12.95
N LYS A 240 16.98 -2.36 -13.02
CA LYS A 240 16.04 -2.68 -14.08
C LYS A 240 14.60 -2.54 -13.62
N ALA A 241 13.71 -2.14 -14.53
CA ALA A 241 12.27 -2.16 -14.29
C ALA A 241 11.79 -3.56 -13.88
N THR A 242 10.96 -3.64 -12.85
CA THR A 242 10.42 -4.90 -12.35
C THR A 242 9.05 -5.17 -12.99
N THR A 243 9.03 -6.00 -14.02
CA THR A 243 7.79 -6.38 -14.74
C THR A 243 7.42 -7.86 -14.55
N THR A 244 8.25 -8.60 -13.82
CA THR A 244 8.06 -10.02 -13.48
C THR A 244 8.55 -10.31 -12.06
N VAL A 245 8.13 -11.44 -11.49
CA VAL A 245 8.59 -11.88 -10.17
C VAL A 245 10.09 -12.14 -10.22
N ASN A 246 10.84 -11.57 -9.27
CA ASN A 246 12.28 -11.73 -9.12
C ASN A 246 12.66 -12.03 -7.67
N GLU A 247 13.93 -12.33 -7.42
CA GLU A 247 14.42 -12.70 -6.08
C GLU A 247 14.34 -11.56 -5.05
N GLY A 248 14.42 -10.29 -5.48
CA GLY A 248 14.20 -9.16 -4.58
C GLY A 248 12.76 -9.12 -4.06
N LEU A 249 11.80 -9.31 -4.96
CA LEU A 249 10.39 -9.42 -4.60
C LEU A 249 10.13 -10.63 -3.70
N LYS A 250 10.65 -11.82 -4.05
CA LYS A 250 10.48 -13.01 -3.20
C LYS A 250 11.00 -12.80 -1.77
N ARG A 251 12.14 -12.12 -1.60
CA ARG A 251 12.65 -11.77 -0.26
C ARG A 251 11.67 -10.89 0.51
N ASN A 252 11.15 -9.81 -0.09
CA ASN A 252 10.13 -8.97 0.54
C ASN A 252 8.91 -9.80 1.02
N LEU A 253 8.50 -10.80 0.23
CA LEU A 253 7.35 -11.66 0.57
C LEU A 253 7.68 -12.72 1.64
N GLN A 254 8.86 -13.33 1.59
CA GLN A 254 9.21 -14.51 2.38
C GLN A 254 9.99 -14.21 3.66
N ASP A 255 10.69 -13.08 3.70
CA ASP A 255 11.56 -12.70 4.81
C ASP A 255 10.98 -11.50 5.59
N GLN A 256 10.43 -10.51 4.90
CA GLN A 256 9.77 -9.35 5.55
C GLN A 256 8.25 -9.49 5.66
N HIS A 257 7.64 -10.52 5.06
CA HIS A 257 6.20 -10.80 5.15
C HIS A 257 5.31 -9.58 4.86
N VAL A 258 5.69 -8.77 3.86
CA VAL A 258 5.04 -7.48 3.59
C VAL A 258 3.52 -7.60 3.41
N GLY A 259 2.77 -6.61 3.85
CA GLY A 259 1.30 -6.62 3.80
C GLY A 259 0.72 -6.21 2.45
N GLY A 260 1.50 -5.49 1.65
CA GLY A 260 1.12 -5.12 0.29
C GLY A 260 2.28 -4.60 -0.54
N LEU A 261 1.98 -4.21 -1.78
CA LEU A 261 2.92 -3.61 -2.73
C LEU A 261 2.23 -2.44 -3.44
N ILE A 262 2.97 -1.38 -3.75
CA ILE A 262 2.52 -0.33 -4.65
C ILE A 262 3.18 -0.48 -6.03
N LEU A 263 2.35 -0.40 -7.08
CA LEU A 263 2.78 -0.43 -8.48
C LEU A 263 2.94 0.99 -9.03
N PHE A 264 3.91 1.14 -9.93
CA PHE A 264 4.17 2.36 -10.69
C PHE A 264 4.30 2.05 -12.18
N GLU A 265 4.43 3.08 -13.01
CA GLU A 265 4.67 2.96 -14.45
C GLU A 265 5.79 1.98 -14.81
N LYS A 266 6.88 1.94 -14.03
CA LYS A 266 7.99 1.00 -14.25
C LYS A 266 7.62 -0.48 -14.06
N ASN A 267 6.48 -0.79 -13.46
CA ASN A 267 6.00 -2.16 -13.29
C ASN A 267 5.11 -2.64 -14.43
N ILE A 268 4.83 -1.74 -15.38
CA ILE A 268 3.68 -1.81 -16.25
C ILE A 268 4.17 -1.72 -17.70
N VAL A 269 3.90 -2.77 -18.47
CA VAL A 269 4.15 -2.82 -19.92
C VAL A 269 2.83 -2.73 -20.68
N ASP A 270 1.92 -3.64 -20.38
CA ASP A 270 0.58 -3.69 -20.94
C ASP A 270 -0.39 -4.41 -19.96
N ALA A 271 -1.69 -4.40 -20.27
CA ALA A 271 -2.72 -5.01 -19.42
C ALA A 271 -2.52 -6.52 -19.20
N GLN A 272 -2.03 -7.26 -20.21
CA GLN A 272 -1.80 -8.70 -20.12
C GLN A 272 -0.61 -9.01 -19.19
N GLN A 273 0.48 -8.26 -19.33
CA GLN A 273 1.65 -8.37 -18.47
C GLN A 273 1.30 -8.05 -17.02
N VAL A 274 0.62 -6.93 -16.74
CA VAL A 274 0.26 -6.56 -15.35
C VAL A 274 -0.65 -7.61 -14.72
N THR A 275 -1.67 -8.08 -15.43
CA THR A 275 -2.59 -9.12 -14.93
C THR A 275 -1.87 -10.44 -14.63
N THR A 276 -0.90 -10.81 -15.47
CA THR A 276 -0.05 -11.98 -15.23
C THR A 276 0.83 -11.76 -14.02
N PHE A 277 1.43 -10.57 -13.90
CA PHE A 277 2.34 -10.23 -12.82
C PHE A 277 1.63 -10.19 -11.47
N THR A 278 0.48 -9.53 -11.35
CA THR A 278 -0.30 -9.50 -10.10
C THR A 278 -0.81 -10.88 -9.71
N HIS A 279 -1.21 -11.72 -10.68
CA HIS A 279 -1.58 -13.11 -10.41
C HIS A 279 -0.39 -13.94 -9.89
N GLN A 280 0.79 -13.80 -10.51
CA GLN A 280 1.99 -14.48 -10.05
C GLN A 280 2.42 -14.02 -8.66
N ILE A 281 2.34 -12.71 -8.36
CA ILE A 281 2.61 -12.15 -7.04
C ILE A 281 1.73 -12.79 -5.97
N GLN A 282 0.41 -12.82 -6.19
CA GLN A 282 -0.52 -13.42 -5.23
C GLN A 282 -0.25 -14.93 -5.05
N ASN A 283 0.19 -15.64 -6.09
CA ASN A 283 0.59 -17.06 -5.95
C ASN A 283 1.93 -17.27 -5.21
N GLN A 284 2.68 -16.21 -4.91
CA GLN A 284 3.88 -16.29 -4.06
C GLN A 284 3.59 -16.01 -2.58
N THR A 285 2.37 -15.58 -2.24
CA THR A 285 2.00 -15.31 -0.85
C THR A 285 1.72 -16.60 -0.09
N GLY A 286 1.87 -16.55 1.23
CA GLY A 286 1.41 -17.62 2.11
C GLY A 286 -0.12 -17.59 2.27
N ASP A 287 -0.56 -17.82 3.50
CA ASP A 287 -1.97 -17.80 3.90
C ASP A 287 -2.60 -16.40 3.95
N ILE A 288 -1.78 -15.35 4.04
CA ILE A 288 -2.24 -13.95 4.01
C ILE A 288 -1.95 -13.32 2.64
N PRO A 289 -2.98 -12.94 1.85
CA PRO A 289 -2.83 -12.33 0.54
C PRO A 289 -2.32 -10.88 0.64
N LEU A 290 -1.74 -10.34 -0.42
CA LEU A 290 -1.22 -8.97 -0.46
C LEU A 290 -2.30 -7.97 -0.87
N PHE A 291 -2.22 -6.75 -0.33
CA PHE A 291 -2.75 -5.61 -1.06
C PHE A 291 -1.84 -5.29 -2.26
N ILE A 292 -2.43 -5.07 -3.44
CA ILE A 292 -1.73 -4.45 -4.57
C ILE A 292 -2.39 -3.09 -4.80
N GLY A 293 -1.61 -2.03 -4.58
CA GLY A 293 -2.04 -0.64 -4.68
C GLY A 293 -1.46 0.09 -5.88
N ILE A 294 -2.11 1.17 -6.30
CA ILE A 294 -1.66 2.04 -7.38
C ILE A 294 -2.22 3.47 -7.24
N ASP A 295 -1.53 4.45 -7.82
CA ASP A 295 -2.08 5.79 -8.06
C ASP A 295 -2.75 5.89 -9.43
N GLN A 296 -4.05 5.55 -9.50
CA GLN A 296 -4.89 5.73 -10.68
C GLN A 296 -5.94 6.82 -10.39
N GLU A 297 -5.49 8.07 -10.33
CA GLU A 297 -6.36 9.23 -10.04
C GLU A 297 -7.21 9.65 -11.24
N GLY A 298 -6.68 9.45 -12.46
CA GLY A 298 -7.21 10.03 -13.70
C GLY A 298 -6.49 11.33 -14.06
N GLY A 299 -6.69 11.81 -15.29
CA GLY A 299 -6.04 12.99 -15.82
C GLY A 299 -4.52 12.82 -15.88
N VAL A 300 -3.78 13.70 -15.19
CA VAL A 300 -2.31 13.74 -15.21
C VAL A 300 -1.64 12.60 -14.43
N ILE A 301 -2.34 11.98 -13.47
CA ILE A 301 -1.83 10.82 -12.71
C ILE A 301 -2.65 9.59 -13.10
N ARG A 302 -2.08 8.82 -14.04
CA ARG A 302 -2.65 7.56 -14.54
C ARG A 302 -1.55 6.59 -14.91
N ARG A 303 -1.87 5.30 -14.85
CA ARG A 303 -0.92 4.18 -14.92
C ARG A 303 -1.45 2.99 -15.73
N ILE A 304 -2.76 2.84 -15.90
CA ILE A 304 -3.35 1.71 -16.65
C ILE A 304 -2.98 1.80 -18.15
N PRO A 305 -2.27 0.80 -18.73
CA PRO A 305 -1.97 0.77 -20.17
C PRO A 305 -3.19 0.42 -21.00
N GLY A 306 -3.43 1.19 -22.05
CA GLY A 306 -4.58 0.98 -22.93
C GLY A 306 -5.94 1.14 -22.24
N GLY A 307 -5.95 1.56 -20.97
CA GLY A 307 -7.16 1.86 -20.22
C GLY A 307 -7.73 3.22 -20.58
N THR A 308 -8.88 3.49 -19.99
CA THR A 308 -9.65 4.71 -20.27
C THR A 308 -8.93 5.93 -19.70
N ASN A 309 -8.72 6.97 -20.51
CA ASN A 309 -8.02 8.19 -20.10
C ASN A 309 -9.00 9.22 -19.51
N LEU A 310 -9.42 8.98 -18.27
CA LEU A 310 -10.29 9.91 -17.55
C LEU A 310 -9.76 11.36 -17.59
N PRO A 311 -10.62 12.37 -17.87
CA PRO A 311 -10.19 13.77 -18.00
C PRO A 311 -9.50 14.40 -16.79
N GLY A 312 -9.65 13.82 -15.60
CA GLY A 312 -9.04 14.27 -14.36
C GLY A 312 -10.01 14.91 -13.37
N GLN A 313 -9.51 15.16 -12.16
CA GLN A 313 -10.32 15.60 -11.01
C GLN A 313 -10.88 17.02 -11.22
N MET A 314 -10.05 17.98 -11.67
CA MET A 314 -10.52 19.34 -11.93
C MET A 314 -11.49 19.42 -13.12
N ALA A 315 -11.35 18.54 -14.11
CA ALA A 315 -12.34 18.42 -15.19
C ALA A 315 -13.71 17.96 -14.65
N LEU A 316 -13.73 16.95 -13.76
CA LEU A 316 -14.93 16.54 -13.03
C LEU A 316 -15.50 17.69 -12.19
N GLY A 317 -14.63 18.44 -11.51
CA GLY A 317 -14.96 19.70 -10.85
C GLY A 317 -15.73 20.65 -11.74
N ALA A 318 -15.22 20.89 -12.95
CA ALA A 318 -15.84 21.79 -13.91
C ALA A 318 -17.21 21.32 -14.40
N THR A 319 -17.46 20.00 -14.44
CA THR A 319 -18.81 19.47 -14.71
C THR A 319 -19.79 19.73 -13.57
N GLY A 320 -19.31 19.79 -12.32
CA GLY A 320 -20.11 19.91 -11.11
C GLY A 320 -21.03 18.72 -10.79
N ASP A 321 -20.94 17.63 -11.55
CA ASP A 321 -21.89 16.52 -11.59
C ASP A 321 -21.39 15.28 -10.82
N PRO A 322 -21.96 14.96 -9.64
CA PRO A 322 -21.58 13.79 -8.87
C PRO A 322 -21.83 12.46 -9.60
N ALA A 323 -22.81 12.38 -10.50
CA ALA A 323 -23.08 11.14 -11.23
C ALA A 323 -21.92 10.78 -12.17
N LEU A 324 -21.26 11.79 -12.75
CA LEU A 324 -20.06 11.58 -13.55
C LEU A 324 -18.85 11.19 -12.70
N ALA A 325 -18.71 11.76 -11.50
CA ALA A 325 -17.65 11.36 -10.56
C ALA A 325 -17.84 9.91 -10.06
N GLU A 326 -19.09 9.51 -9.77
CA GLU A 326 -19.42 8.11 -9.43
C GLU A 326 -19.12 7.17 -10.60
N ALA A 327 -19.52 7.52 -11.82
CA ALA A 327 -19.22 6.73 -13.01
C ALA A 327 -17.70 6.62 -13.27
N ALA A 328 -16.94 7.69 -13.05
CA ALA A 328 -15.48 7.70 -13.15
C ALA A 328 -14.83 6.79 -12.09
N GLY A 329 -15.32 6.82 -10.85
CA GLY A 329 -14.89 5.90 -9.81
C GLY A 329 -15.17 4.45 -10.17
N ARG A 330 -16.39 4.16 -10.64
CA ARG A 330 -16.82 2.80 -10.98
C ARG A 330 -16.00 2.19 -12.11
N LEU A 331 -15.84 2.89 -13.23
CA LEU A 331 -15.05 2.38 -14.36
C LEU A 331 -13.57 2.21 -13.98
N THR A 332 -13.02 3.11 -13.16
CA THR A 332 -11.63 2.99 -12.68
C THR A 332 -11.48 1.72 -11.85
N GLY A 333 -12.42 1.47 -10.94
CA GLY A 333 -12.43 0.26 -10.13
C GLY A 333 -12.59 -1.01 -10.98
N GLU A 334 -13.46 -1.00 -12.00
CA GLU A 334 -13.66 -2.14 -12.91
C GLU A 334 -12.36 -2.48 -13.67
N GLU A 335 -11.65 -1.49 -14.21
CA GLU A 335 -10.36 -1.71 -14.90
C GLU A 335 -9.27 -2.18 -13.93
N LEU A 336 -9.14 -1.57 -12.74
CA LEU A 336 -8.16 -1.99 -11.72
C LEU A 336 -8.39 -3.43 -11.24
N LYS A 337 -9.65 -3.80 -10.97
CA LYS A 337 -10.01 -5.14 -10.52
C LYS A 337 -9.65 -6.18 -11.58
N ALA A 338 -9.88 -5.87 -12.86
CA ALA A 338 -9.51 -6.74 -13.98
C ALA A 338 -8.00 -7.01 -14.05
N LEU A 339 -7.18 -6.01 -13.67
CA LEU A 339 -5.72 -6.13 -13.60
C LEU A 339 -5.21 -6.81 -12.32
N GLY A 340 -6.11 -7.19 -11.40
CA GLY A 340 -5.74 -7.77 -10.11
C GLY A 340 -5.16 -6.76 -9.12
N ILE A 341 -5.59 -5.50 -9.19
CA ILE A 341 -5.25 -4.42 -8.25
C ILE A 341 -6.45 -4.18 -7.33
N GLN A 342 -6.22 -4.03 -6.02
CA GLN A 342 -7.29 -3.95 -5.01
C GLN A 342 -7.39 -2.58 -4.34
N VAL A 343 -6.31 -1.80 -4.36
CA VAL A 343 -6.26 -0.49 -3.70
C VAL A 343 -5.99 0.59 -4.74
N ASN A 344 -6.83 1.60 -4.79
CA ASN A 344 -6.54 2.82 -5.53
C ASN A 344 -6.31 3.96 -4.55
N PHE A 345 -5.15 4.60 -4.61
CA PHE A 345 -4.85 5.78 -3.80
C PHE A 345 -5.50 7.03 -4.42
N ALA A 346 -6.83 7.00 -4.48
CA ALA A 346 -7.72 8.03 -5.01
C ALA A 346 -9.11 7.88 -4.36
N PRO A 347 -9.96 8.94 -4.37
CA PRO A 347 -9.68 10.28 -4.89
C PRO A 347 -8.76 11.14 -4.01
N VAL A 348 -8.24 12.20 -4.61
CA VAL A 348 -7.62 13.31 -3.89
C VAL A 348 -8.72 14.20 -3.33
N LEU A 349 -8.76 14.37 -2.02
CA LEU A 349 -9.72 15.19 -1.29
C LEU A 349 -9.15 16.54 -0.85
N ASP A 350 -7.94 16.87 -1.28
CA ASP A 350 -7.34 18.17 -1.05
C ASP A 350 -8.16 19.28 -1.73
N VAL A 351 -8.39 20.39 -1.02
CA VAL A 351 -9.04 21.59 -1.54
C VAL A 351 -7.97 22.52 -2.09
N ASN A 352 -7.93 22.74 -3.40
CA ASN A 352 -6.87 23.50 -4.05
C ASN A 352 -7.12 25.01 -3.94
N SER A 353 -7.08 25.53 -2.71
CA SER A 353 -7.34 26.93 -2.36
C SER A 353 -6.17 27.86 -2.64
N ASN A 354 -4.96 27.34 -2.79
CA ASN A 354 -3.76 28.11 -3.13
C ASN A 354 -3.43 27.95 -4.63
N PRO A 355 -3.56 29.00 -5.45
CA PRO A 355 -3.15 28.98 -6.85
C PRO A 355 -1.67 28.64 -7.06
N ASP A 356 -0.80 28.95 -6.09
CA ASP A 356 0.63 28.67 -6.15
C ASP A 356 0.98 27.26 -5.65
N ASN A 357 -0.02 26.39 -5.41
CA ASN A 357 0.24 25.03 -4.96
C ASN A 357 1.07 24.25 -6.01
N PRO A 358 2.26 23.74 -5.64
CA PRO A 358 3.19 23.18 -6.63
C PRO A 358 2.87 21.73 -7.01
N ILE A 359 1.92 21.06 -6.34
CA ILE A 359 1.77 19.59 -6.41
C ILE A 359 0.34 19.06 -6.55
N ILE A 360 -0.68 19.77 -6.04
CA ILE A 360 -2.09 19.37 -6.12
C ILE A 360 -2.70 19.88 -7.42
N GLY A 361 -2.97 21.18 -7.57
CA GLY A 361 -3.47 21.76 -8.83
C GLY A 361 -4.67 20.98 -9.39
N MET A 362 -4.58 20.59 -10.68
CA MET A 362 -5.57 19.78 -11.39
C MET A 362 -5.89 18.40 -10.78
N ARG A 363 -5.10 17.93 -9.81
CA ARG A 363 -5.38 16.70 -9.05
C ARG A 363 -6.49 16.91 -8.02
N SER A 364 -6.81 18.15 -7.63
CA SER A 364 -8.01 18.44 -6.86
C SER A 364 -9.21 18.63 -7.79
N PHE A 365 -10.40 18.35 -7.26
CA PHE A 365 -11.64 18.72 -7.93
C PHE A 365 -11.83 20.23 -8.02
N SER A 366 -11.46 21.00 -6.99
CA SER A 366 -11.89 22.40 -6.84
C SER A 366 -11.13 23.16 -5.74
N SER A 367 -11.16 24.49 -5.76
CA SER A 367 -10.83 25.34 -4.59
C SER A 367 -11.98 25.42 -3.57
N ASN A 368 -13.17 24.90 -3.91
CA ASN A 368 -14.34 24.93 -3.05
C ASN A 368 -14.52 23.59 -2.30
N ALA A 369 -14.46 23.63 -0.97
CA ALA A 369 -14.54 22.45 -0.12
C ALA A 369 -15.85 21.64 -0.26
N GLU A 370 -16.98 22.29 -0.54
CA GLU A 370 -18.26 21.58 -0.77
C GLU A 370 -18.25 20.81 -2.09
N LEU A 371 -17.70 21.42 -3.14
CA LEU A 371 -17.60 20.76 -4.44
C LEU A 371 -16.64 19.56 -4.36
N VAL A 372 -15.48 19.72 -3.72
CA VAL A 372 -14.54 18.61 -3.45
C VAL A 372 -15.23 17.51 -2.66
N THR A 373 -15.96 17.86 -1.60
CA THR A 373 -16.69 16.89 -0.78
C THR A 373 -17.70 16.09 -1.62
N ARG A 374 -18.59 16.75 -2.36
CA ARG A 374 -19.64 16.07 -3.12
C ARG A 374 -19.06 15.14 -4.20
N LEU A 375 -18.07 15.59 -4.95
CA LEU A 375 -17.49 14.80 -6.05
C LEU A 375 -16.57 13.69 -5.52
N GLY A 376 -15.80 13.98 -4.47
CA GLY A 376 -14.96 12.99 -3.80
C GLY A 376 -15.78 11.82 -3.25
N LEU A 377 -16.87 12.10 -2.53
CA LEU A 377 -17.78 11.07 -2.03
C LEU A 377 -18.38 10.20 -3.14
N ALA A 378 -18.78 10.83 -4.25
CA ALA A 378 -19.32 10.10 -5.39
C ALA A 378 -18.27 9.18 -6.02
N MET A 379 -17.03 9.64 -6.17
CA MET A 379 -15.93 8.80 -6.70
C MET A 379 -15.57 7.64 -5.76
N ILE A 380 -15.56 7.87 -4.43
CA ILE A 380 -15.39 6.80 -3.42
C ILE A 380 -16.48 5.74 -3.59
N LYS A 381 -17.75 6.17 -3.70
CA LYS A 381 -18.87 5.26 -3.92
C LYS A 381 -18.70 4.43 -5.20
N GLY A 382 -18.24 5.04 -6.29
CA GLY A 382 -17.94 4.34 -7.54
C GLY A 382 -16.86 3.26 -7.36
N LEU A 383 -15.75 3.57 -6.67
CA LEU A 383 -14.68 2.60 -6.40
C LEU A 383 -15.18 1.42 -5.55
N HIS A 384 -15.99 1.69 -4.52
CA HIS A 384 -16.59 0.66 -3.68
C HIS A 384 -17.54 -0.26 -4.47
N GLN A 385 -18.31 0.26 -5.43
CA GLN A 385 -19.19 -0.56 -6.30
C GLN A 385 -18.43 -1.58 -7.15
N SER A 386 -17.12 -1.39 -7.34
CA SER A 386 -16.25 -2.24 -8.16
C SER A 386 -15.29 -3.08 -7.32
N ASP A 387 -15.53 -3.19 -6.00
CA ASP A 387 -14.69 -3.91 -5.04
C ASP A 387 -13.21 -3.47 -5.08
N VAL A 388 -12.98 -2.16 -5.12
CA VAL A 388 -11.65 -1.52 -4.98
C VAL A 388 -11.65 -0.58 -3.77
N VAL A 389 -10.64 -0.75 -2.90
CA VAL A 389 -10.41 0.09 -1.72
C VAL A 389 -10.06 1.50 -2.18
N ALA A 390 -10.84 2.49 -1.74
CA ALA A 390 -10.53 3.91 -1.92
C ALA A 390 -9.57 4.38 -0.81
N GLY A 391 -8.34 4.75 -1.20
CA GLY A 391 -7.34 5.39 -0.37
C GLY A 391 -7.37 6.91 -0.57
N VAL A 392 -8.19 7.62 0.20
CA VAL A 392 -8.35 9.07 0.06
C VAL A 392 -7.16 9.84 0.61
N LYS A 393 -6.79 10.95 -0.01
CA LYS A 393 -5.54 11.66 0.30
C LYS A 393 -5.59 13.18 0.04
N HIS A 394 -4.74 14.00 0.66
CA HIS A 394 -3.70 13.63 1.63
C HIS A 394 -4.06 14.25 2.98
N PHE A 395 -4.49 13.43 3.94
CA PHE A 395 -4.97 13.92 5.24
C PHE A 395 -3.84 14.58 6.04
N PRO A 396 -4.07 15.73 6.71
CA PRO A 396 -5.34 16.45 6.86
C PRO A 396 -5.64 17.53 5.80
N GLY A 397 -4.87 17.61 4.73
CA GLY A 397 -5.11 18.49 3.57
C GLY A 397 -3.83 19.14 3.04
N HIS A 398 -3.55 18.95 1.74
CA HIS A 398 -2.32 19.44 1.07
C HIS A 398 -2.56 20.66 0.16
N GLY A 399 -3.82 20.95 -0.16
CA GLY A 399 -4.19 21.87 -1.26
C GLY A 399 -3.85 23.35 -1.06
N ASP A 400 -3.39 23.76 0.13
CA ASP A 400 -3.00 25.14 0.42
C ASP A 400 -1.49 25.33 0.70
N THR A 401 -0.67 24.30 0.49
CA THR A 401 0.79 24.43 0.69
C THR A 401 1.50 25.11 -0.48
N SER A 402 2.59 25.83 -0.20
CA SER A 402 3.47 26.44 -1.21
C SER A 402 4.82 25.71 -1.36
N VAL A 403 5.01 24.59 -0.65
CA VAL A 403 6.22 23.76 -0.69
C VAL A 403 5.81 22.36 -1.11
N ASP A 404 6.50 21.79 -2.10
CA ASP A 404 6.31 20.40 -2.50
C ASP A 404 6.92 19.48 -1.43
N SER A 405 6.12 18.59 -0.85
CA SER A 405 6.56 17.60 0.15
C SER A 405 7.61 16.62 -0.38
N HIS A 406 7.74 16.50 -1.71
CA HIS A 406 8.83 15.75 -2.34
C HIS A 406 10.18 16.47 -2.25
N LEU A 407 10.18 17.79 -2.01
CA LEU A 407 11.36 18.65 -2.03
C LEU A 407 11.74 19.18 -0.64
N GLY A 408 10.79 19.29 0.29
CA GLY A 408 11.02 19.74 1.67
C GLY A 408 9.80 19.49 2.56
N LEU A 409 9.82 19.96 3.80
CA LEU A 409 8.72 19.81 4.75
C LEU A 409 7.74 21.02 4.66
N PRO A 410 6.51 20.85 4.15
CA PRO A 410 5.53 21.93 4.11
C PRO A 410 4.91 22.12 5.50
N VAL A 411 4.53 23.37 5.80
CA VAL A 411 3.87 23.76 7.06
C VAL A 411 2.61 24.54 6.73
N LEU A 412 1.48 24.12 7.29
CA LEU A 412 0.20 24.82 7.14
C LEU A 412 -0.17 25.50 8.46
N THR A 413 -0.11 26.82 8.49
CA THR A 413 -0.22 27.64 9.72
C THR A 413 -1.64 28.12 10.03
N HIS A 414 -2.65 27.63 9.31
CA HIS A 414 -4.04 28.02 9.51
C HIS A 414 -4.57 27.62 10.88
N GLY A 415 -5.48 28.45 11.42
CA GLY A 415 -6.18 28.16 12.66
C GLY A 415 -7.18 27.01 12.51
N ARG A 416 -7.59 26.43 13.65
CA ARG A 416 -8.44 25.23 13.70
C ARG A 416 -9.77 25.38 12.97
N GLU A 417 -10.45 26.52 13.13
CA GLU A 417 -11.72 26.80 12.46
C GLU A 417 -11.61 26.76 10.93
N ARG A 418 -10.51 27.31 10.38
CA ARG A 418 -10.22 27.25 8.95
C ARG A 418 -9.99 25.80 8.50
N LEU A 419 -9.14 25.06 9.23
CA LEU A 419 -8.89 23.64 8.95
C LEU A 419 -10.18 22.82 8.94
N ASP A 420 -11.09 23.08 9.88
CA ASP A 420 -12.38 22.39 9.94
C ASP A 420 -13.32 22.75 8.78
N ALA A 421 -13.30 24.00 8.33
CA ALA A 421 -14.19 24.51 7.28
C ALA A 421 -13.74 24.15 5.86
N VAL A 422 -12.43 23.97 5.64
CA VAL A 422 -11.84 23.78 4.31
C VAL A 422 -11.13 22.44 4.21
N GLU A 423 -9.99 22.27 4.87
CA GLU A 423 -9.10 21.13 4.65
C GLU A 423 -9.68 19.80 5.16
N LEU A 424 -10.23 19.79 6.38
CA LEU A 424 -10.78 18.59 7.02
C LEU A 424 -12.19 18.24 6.55
N LYS A 425 -12.90 19.18 5.92
CA LYS A 425 -14.32 19.02 5.58
C LYS A 425 -14.59 17.82 4.65
N PRO A 426 -13.86 17.64 3.53
CA PRO A 426 -13.99 16.44 2.70
C PRO A 426 -13.70 15.14 3.46
N PHE A 427 -12.68 15.13 4.32
CA PHE A 427 -12.31 13.94 5.09
C PHE A 427 -13.36 13.57 6.15
N LYS A 428 -13.91 14.56 6.88
CA LYS A 428 -15.01 14.35 7.83
C LYS A 428 -16.21 13.69 7.15
N ALA A 429 -16.55 14.16 5.96
CA ALA A 429 -17.63 13.59 5.18
C ALA A 429 -17.31 12.16 4.70
N ALA A 430 -16.10 11.92 4.20
CA ALA A 430 -15.66 10.59 3.77
C ALA A 430 -15.65 9.56 4.91
N ILE A 431 -15.25 9.97 6.12
CA ILE A 431 -15.30 9.13 7.33
C ILE A 431 -16.75 8.76 7.65
N LYS A 432 -17.67 9.72 7.62
CA LYS A 432 -19.09 9.49 7.87
C LYS A 432 -19.73 8.53 6.85
N GLU A 433 -19.28 8.57 5.61
CA GLU A 433 -19.73 7.66 4.53
C GLU A 433 -18.97 6.31 4.49
N GLY A 434 -18.08 6.07 5.46
CA GLY A 434 -17.40 4.78 5.61
C GLY A 434 -16.25 4.54 4.64
N VAL A 435 -15.42 5.56 4.37
CA VAL A 435 -14.17 5.40 3.61
C VAL A 435 -13.24 4.36 4.25
N ASP A 436 -12.67 3.49 3.43
CA ASP A 436 -11.88 2.35 3.92
C ASP A 436 -10.46 2.72 4.35
N MET A 437 -9.82 3.64 3.63
CA MET A 437 -8.42 3.97 3.84
C MET A 437 -8.18 5.48 3.68
N ILE A 438 -7.41 6.06 4.61
CA ILE A 438 -6.97 7.45 4.58
C ILE A 438 -5.44 7.47 4.51
N MET A 439 -4.90 8.10 3.47
CA MET A 439 -3.48 8.38 3.33
C MET A 439 -3.13 9.72 3.99
N THR A 440 -2.15 9.70 4.89
CA THR A 440 -1.64 10.89 5.58
C THR A 440 -0.67 11.68 4.70
N ALA A 441 -0.45 12.95 5.00
CA ALA A 441 0.51 13.82 4.31
C ALA A 441 1.73 14.13 5.21
N HIS A 442 2.91 14.28 4.60
CA HIS A 442 4.12 14.75 5.28
C HIS A 442 4.12 16.28 5.40
N ILE A 443 3.12 16.84 6.09
CA ILE A 443 2.91 18.28 6.28
C ILE A 443 2.70 18.55 7.76
N ALA A 444 3.29 19.61 8.31
CA ALA A 444 3.07 20.01 9.69
C ALA A 444 1.86 20.94 9.86
N PHE A 445 1.10 20.76 10.94
CA PHE A 445 -0.09 21.56 11.27
C PHE A 445 0.02 22.11 12.70
N PRO A 446 0.73 23.24 12.91
CA PRO A 446 0.99 23.79 14.24
C PRO A 446 -0.26 24.09 15.08
N ALA A 447 -1.41 24.32 14.46
CA ALA A 447 -2.67 24.53 15.17
C ALA A 447 -3.23 23.27 15.85
N ILE A 448 -2.75 22.07 15.46
CA ILE A 448 -3.10 20.78 16.06
C ILE A 448 -1.91 20.23 16.86
N ASP A 449 -0.71 20.26 16.26
CA ASP A 449 0.52 19.84 16.91
C ASP A 449 1.67 20.80 16.60
N ASN A 450 2.11 21.50 17.63
CA ASN A 450 3.21 22.45 17.58
C ASN A 450 4.55 21.84 18.08
N GLU A 451 4.62 20.51 18.22
CA GLU A 451 5.87 19.83 18.57
C GLU A 451 6.96 20.09 17.52
N GLN A 452 8.17 20.32 18.02
CA GLN A 452 9.39 20.52 17.24
C GLN A 452 10.37 19.39 17.54
N VAL A 453 11.08 18.90 16.53
CA VAL A 453 12.12 17.89 16.68
C VAL A 453 13.43 18.37 16.08
N THR A 454 14.55 17.83 16.56
CA THR A 454 15.86 18.12 15.97
C THR A 454 16.03 17.39 14.64
N SER A 455 16.12 18.15 13.55
CA SER A 455 16.40 17.68 12.20
C SER A 455 17.76 16.95 12.14
N ARG A 456 17.78 15.72 11.61
CA ARG A 456 19.00 14.96 11.34
C ARG A 456 19.82 15.53 10.18
N LYS A 457 19.23 16.38 9.34
CA LYS A 457 19.91 17.03 8.21
C LYS A 457 20.97 18.04 8.68
N ASP A 458 20.60 18.87 9.64
CA ASP A 458 21.34 20.10 9.99
C ASP A 458 21.26 20.49 11.48
N GLY A 459 20.60 19.70 12.33
CA GLY A 459 20.48 19.96 13.76
C GLY A 459 19.48 21.05 14.14
N THR A 460 18.75 21.60 13.18
CA THR A 460 17.76 22.66 13.43
C THR A 460 16.43 22.10 13.94
N PRO A 461 15.65 22.87 14.73
CA PRO A 461 14.30 22.46 15.09
C PRO A 461 13.37 22.52 13.87
N VAL A 462 12.67 21.42 13.59
CA VAL A 462 11.66 21.32 12.52
C VAL A 462 10.35 20.78 13.09
N PRO A 463 9.19 21.26 12.58
CA PRO A 463 7.90 20.86 13.12
C PRO A 463 7.59 19.41 12.75
N LEU A 464 6.74 18.77 13.54
CA LEU A 464 6.35 17.40 13.30
C LEU A 464 5.30 17.29 12.19
N PRO A 465 5.53 16.53 11.09
CA PRO A 465 4.51 16.29 10.09
C PRO A 465 3.38 15.42 10.64
N ALA A 466 2.18 15.57 10.07
CA ALA A 466 0.98 14.83 10.44
C ALA A 466 1.20 13.31 10.49
N THR A 467 1.91 12.73 9.52
CA THR A 467 2.26 11.30 9.48
C THR A 467 2.98 10.80 10.74
N LEU A 468 3.73 11.67 11.44
CA LEU A 468 4.51 11.32 12.62
C LEU A 468 3.89 11.83 13.94
N SER A 469 2.74 12.50 13.86
CA SER A 469 2.08 13.14 15.01
C SER A 469 0.95 12.28 15.57
N ARG A 470 1.13 11.81 16.81
CA ARG A 470 0.06 11.13 17.56
C ARG A 470 -1.13 12.06 17.82
N LYS A 471 -0.90 13.37 18.00
CA LYS A 471 -2.00 14.34 18.18
C LYS A 471 -2.85 14.48 16.91
N VAL A 472 -2.25 14.38 15.73
CA VAL A 472 -2.98 14.44 14.46
C VAL A 472 -3.63 13.10 14.12
N LEU A 473 -2.90 11.99 14.18
CA LEU A 473 -3.44 10.68 13.74
C LEU A 473 -4.31 10.02 14.80
N THR A 474 -3.85 9.91 16.05
CA THR A 474 -4.68 9.33 17.11
C THR A 474 -5.68 10.36 17.63
N GLY A 475 -5.21 11.53 18.06
CA GLY A 475 -6.07 12.55 18.69
C GLY A 475 -7.14 13.11 17.77
N LEU A 476 -6.75 13.71 16.64
CA LEU A 476 -7.71 14.26 15.70
C LEU A 476 -8.41 13.15 14.91
N LEU A 477 -7.69 12.32 14.16
CA LEU A 477 -8.32 11.39 13.21
C LEU A 477 -9.07 10.23 13.89
N CYS A 478 -8.45 9.49 14.81
CA CYS A 478 -9.07 8.32 15.44
C CYS A 478 -10.05 8.65 16.57
N GLU A 479 -9.71 9.62 17.43
CA GLU A 479 -10.51 9.99 18.61
C GLU A 479 -11.53 11.08 18.29
N GLU A 480 -11.13 12.22 17.74
CA GLU A 480 -12.09 13.31 17.49
C GLU A 480 -13.01 13.02 16.31
N LEU A 481 -12.45 12.59 15.16
CA LEU A 481 -13.22 12.27 13.96
C LEU A 481 -13.79 10.84 13.97
N GLN A 482 -13.46 10.04 14.99
CA GLN A 482 -13.94 8.67 15.18
C GLN A 482 -13.65 7.74 14.00
N TYR A 483 -12.56 7.98 13.25
CA TYR A 483 -12.17 7.12 12.15
C TYR A 483 -11.71 5.74 12.66
N LYS A 484 -12.21 4.67 12.03
CA LYS A 484 -11.89 3.27 12.39
C LYS A 484 -11.29 2.46 11.22
N GLY A 485 -11.15 3.07 10.05
CA GLY A 485 -10.56 2.43 8.86
C GLY A 485 -9.03 2.43 8.90
N LEU A 486 -8.41 2.11 7.77
CA LEU A 486 -6.95 2.01 7.63
C LEU A 486 -6.27 3.36 7.49
N ILE A 487 -5.23 3.59 8.27
CA ILE A 487 -4.34 4.74 8.10
C ILE A 487 -3.08 4.28 7.38
N ILE A 488 -2.80 4.84 6.20
CA ILE A 488 -1.57 4.60 5.44
C ILE A 488 -0.74 5.89 5.37
N SER A 489 0.58 5.79 5.40
CA SER A 489 1.42 6.96 5.16
C SER A 489 1.47 7.36 3.67
N ASP A 490 1.84 8.61 3.38
CA ASP A 490 2.48 8.91 2.09
C ASP A 490 3.86 8.23 2.00
N ALA A 491 4.52 8.32 0.86
CA ALA A 491 5.77 7.63 0.60
C ALA A 491 6.92 8.10 1.52
N PHE A 492 7.44 7.19 2.35
CA PHE A 492 8.57 7.45 3.26
C PHE A 492 9.89 7.80 2.56
N THR A 493 9.97 7.61 1.24
CA THR A 493 11.08 8.09 0.40
C THR A 493 11.08 9.61 0.18
N MET A 494 9.98 10.31 0.49
CA MET A 494 9.85 11.76 0.28
C MET A 494 10.69 12.58 1.27
N LYS A 495 11.28 13.68 0.77
CA LYS A 495 12.23 14.51 1.51
C LYS A 495 11.67 15.18 2.77
N GLY A 496 10.37 15.45 2.79
CA GLY A 496 9.69 15.99 3.97
C GLY A 496 9.85 15.13 5.23
N ILE A 497 10.15 13.83 5.08
CA ILE A 497 10.53 12.94 6.19
C ILE A 497 11.98 12.44 6.06
N SER A 498 12.38 11.95 4.88
CA SER A 498 13.62 11.18 4.72
C SER A 498 14.89 11.95 5.09
N GLU A 499 14.90 13.28 4.94
CA GLU A 499 16.05 14.13 5.30
C GLU A 499 16.10 14.48 6.80
N HIS A 500 14.98 14.46 7.53
CA HIS A 500 14.87 15.09 8.85
C HIS A 500 14.82 14.13 10.03
N PHE A 501 14.19 12.96 9.90
CA PHE A 501 13.85 12.12 11.07
C PHE A 501 14.73 10.87 11.20
N GLY A 502 15.33 10.41 10.10
CA GLY A 502 15.99 9.11 9.99
C GLY A 502 14.97 7.96 9.95
N GLU A 503 15.25 6.94 9.12
CA GLU A 503 14.26 5.92 8.79
C GLU A 503 13.74 5.14 10.01
N THR A 504 14.62 4.58 10.84
CA THR A 504 14.26 3.77 12.01
C THR A 504 13.30 4.51 12.94
N GLU A 505 13.60 5.76 13.28
CA GLU A 505 12.78 6.54 14.20
C GLU A 505 11.50 7.03 13.52
N ALA A 506 11.54 7.42 12.25
CA ALA A 506 10.35 7.83 11.51
C ALA A 506 9.32 6.69 11.40
N VAL A 507 9.77 5.47 11.09
CA VAL A 507 8.90 4.29 10.92
C VAL A 507 8.26 3.91 12.26
N ARG A 508 9.07 3.81 13.33
CA ARG A 508 8.57 3.55 14.69
C ARG A 508 7.54 4.59 15.10
N ARG A 509 7.87 5.87 14.94
CA ARG A 509 7.03 6.99 15.36
C ARG A 509 5.73 7.08 14.58
N ALA A 510 5.73 6.80 13.28
CA ALA A 510 4.50 6.74 12.49
C ALA A 510 3.57 5.61 12.95
N ALA A 511 4.13 4.41 13.19
CA ALA A 511 3.37 3.28 13.71
C ALA A 511 2.73 3.61 15.07
N ASP A 512 3.51 4.19 15.98
CA ASP A 512 3.05 4.64 17.31
C ASP A 512 2.02 5.78 17.24
N ALA A 513 2.18 6.70 16.27
CA ALA A 513 1.25 7.81 16.05
C ALA A 513 -0.14 7.33 15.59
N GLY A 514 -0.23 6.19 14.92
CA GLY A 514 -1.48 5.61 14.43
C GLY A 514 -1.46 5.11 12.98
N VAL A 515 -0.32 5.15 12.28
CA VAL A 515 -0.21 4.59 10.92
C VAL A 515 -0.27 3.06 10.97
N ASP A 516 -1.21 2.46 10.23
CA ASP A 516 -1.34 1.00 10.13
C ASP A 516 -0.45 0.42 9.02
N ILE A 517 -0.24 1.16 7.93
CA ILE A 517 0.63 0.76 6.81
C ILE A 517 1.64 1.87 6.48
N ILE A 518 2.92 1.54 6.53
CA ILE A 518 4.04 2.38 6.08
C ILE A 518 4.24 2.15 4.58
N LEU A 519 3.91 3.16 3.79
CA LEU A 519 4.08 3.15 2.34
C LEU A 519 5.51 3.54 1.96
N MET A 520 6.13 2.73 1.12
CA MET A 520 7.44 2.99 0.52
C MET A 520 8.51 3.38 1.54
N PRO A 521 8.82 2.53 2.54
CA PRO A 521 10.03 2.73 3.34
C PRO A 521 11.26 2.81 2.43
N GLN A 522 12.30 3.52 2.85
CA GLN A 522 13.52 3.68 2.05
C GLN A 522 14.23 2.33 1.86
N ASP A 523 14.26 1.51 2.91
CA ASP A 523 14.69 0.13 2.90
C ASP A 523 13.69 -0.73 3.69
N VAL A 524 13.03 -1.67 3.00
CA VAL A 524 12.00 -2.53 3.61
C VAL A 524 12.56 -3.42 4.72
N SER A 525 13.81 -3.88 4.60
CA SER A 525 14.43 -4.75 5.59
C SER A 525 14.76 -3.98 6.86
N ASN A 526 15.29 -2.77 6.72
CA ASN A 526 15.59 -1.90 7.87
C ASN A 526 14.31 -1.43 8.57
N ALA A 527 13.26 -1.06 7.82
CA ALA A 527 11.97 -0.68 8.39
C ALA A 527 11.32 -1.84 9.15
N HIS A 528 11.37 -3.06 8.59
CA HIS A 528 10.88 -4.27 9.24
C HIS A 528 11.62 -4.57 10.54
N GLN A 529 12.96 -4.55 10.52
CA GLN A 529 13.77 -4.76 11.72
C GLN A 529 13.58 -3.66 12.77
N ALA A 530 13.41 -2.40 12.35
CA ALA A 530 13.13 -1.29 13.25
C ALA A 530 11.82 -1.51 14.02
N LEU A 531 10.76 -1.97 13.35
CA LEU A 531 9.48 -2.27 13.99
C LEU A 531 9.58 -3.47 14.92
N ILE A 532 10.25 -4.57 14.52
CA ILE A 532 10.49 -5.72 15.41
C ILE A 532 11.20 -5.28 16.70
N GLN A 533 12.29 -4.51 16.56
CA GLN A 533 13.05 -4.02 17.72
C GLN A 533 12.21 -3.11 18.61
N ALA A 534 11.38 -2.25 18.01
CA ALA A 534 10.50 -1.35 18.75
C ALA A 534 9.43 -2.10 19.55
N VAL A 535 8.90 -3.21 19.02
CA VAL A 535 7.97 -4.08 19.76
C VAL A 535 8.70 -4.77 20.90
N ASN A 536 9.82 -5.43 20.60
CA ASN A 536 10.58 -6.21 21.59
C ASN A 536 11.11 -5.35 22.76
N ASN A 537 11.40 -4.07 22.53
CA ASN A 537 11.86 -3.16 23.58
C ASN A 537 10.74 -2.30 24.21
N GLY A 538 9.49 -2.50 23.79
CA GLY A 538 8.31 -1.80 24.33
C GLY A 538 8.14 -0.34 23.90
N THR A 539 8.95 0.16 22.95
CA THR A 539 8.78 1.53 22.40
C THR A 539 7.69 1.62 21.32
N LEU A 540 7.15 0.49 20.88
CA LEU A 540 5.91 0.32 20.14
C LEU A 540 5.13 -0.80 20.82
N SER A 541 3.91 -0.54 21.29
CA SER A 541 3.11 -1.56 21.99
C SER A 541 2.64 -2.68 21.06
N SER A 542 2.64 -3.92 21.55
CA SER A 542 2.08 -5.08 20.83
C SER A 542 0.59 -4.90 20.54
N GLU A 543 -0.15 -4.22 21.42
CA GLU A 543 -1.57 -3.88 21.22
C GLU A 543 -1.78 -2.96 20.02
N ARG A 544 -0.90 -1.97 19.81
CA ARG A 544 -0.95 -1.07 18.65
C ARG A 544 -0.71 -1.83 17.35
N VAL A 545 0.27 -2.75 17.35
CA VAL A 545 0.54 -3.61 16.19
C VAL A 545 -0.65 -4.54 15.92
N HIS A 546 -1.19 -5.19 16.96
CA HIS A 546 -2.37 -6.05 16.86
C HIS A 546 -3.57 -5.30 16.23
N GLU A 547 -3.84 -4.09 16.70
CA GLU A 547 -4.91 -3.24 16.17
C GLU A 547 -4.71 -2.92 14.68
N ALA A 548 -3.49 -2.52 14.28
CA ALA A 548 -3.14 -2.26 12.88
C ALA A 548 -3.36 -3.50 12.00
N VAL A 549 -2.79 -4.63 12.40
CA VAL A 549 -2.89 -5.89 11.65
C VAL A 549 -4.34 -6.36 11.55
N LYS A 550 -5.13 -6.22 12.62
CA LYS A 550 -6.55 -6.56 12.61
C LYS A 550 -7.33 -5.71 11.60
N ARG A 551 -7.08 -4.41 11.52
CA ARG A 551 -7.69 -3.55 10.49
C ARG A 551 -7.29 -4.00 9.08
N ILE A 552 -6.02 -4.33 8.88
CA ILE A 552 -5.47 -4.77 7.59
C ILE A 552 -6.17 -6.06 7.13
N LEU A 553 -6.23 -7.07 8.00
CA LEU A 553 -6.89 -8.34 7.71
C LEU A 553 -8.40 -8.16 7.47
N THR A 554 -9.04 -7.29 8.24
CA THR A 554 -10.47 -6.97 8.09
C THR A 554 -10.76 -6.37 6.71
N VAL A 555 -9.96 -5.40 6.25
CA VAL A 555 -10.15 -4.81 4.91
C VAL A 555 -9.79 -5.80 3.81
N LYS A 556 -8.73 -6.61 3.96
CA LYS A 556 -8.43 -7.70 3.01
C LYS A 556 -9.61 -8.67 2.86
N SER A 557 -10.27 -9.01 3.97
CA SER A 557 -11.46 -9.86 3.96
C SER A 557 -12.68 -9.17 3.35
N LYS A 558 -12.93 -7.88 3.68
CA LYS A 558 -14.03 -7.07 3.11
C LYS A 558 -13.98 -7.06 1.58
N TYR A 559 -12.78 -7.08 1.00
CA TYR A 559 -12.55 -7.01 -0.44
C TYR A 559 -12.25 -8.37 -1.10
N HIS A 560 -12.59 -9.48 -0.42
CA HIS A 560 -12.55 -10.85 -0.95
C HIS A 560 -11.14 -11.39 -1.29
N LEU A 561 -10.08 -10.89 -0.65
CA LEU A 561 -8.71 -11.32 -0.98
C LEU A 561 -8.39 -12.75 -0.49
N PHE A 562 -9.08 -13.23 0.55
CA PHE A 562 -8.92 -14.60 1.07
C PHE A 562 -9.74 -15.65 0.28
N GLU A 563 -10.56 -15.21 -0.67
CA GLU A 563 -11.40 -16.10 -1.47
C GLU A 563 -10.65 -16.60 -2.71
N SER A 564 -11.01 -17.80 -3.17
CA SER A 564 -10.43 -18.35 -4.41
C SER A 564 -10.84 -17.50 -5.61
N GLY A 565 -9.87 -16.84 -6.23
CA GLY A 565 -10.08 -16.03 -7.42
C GLY A 565 -10.15 -16.83 -8.73
N PRO A 566 -10.51 -16.18 -9.85
CA PRO A 566 -10.50 -16.81 -11.17
C PRO A 566 -9.07 -17.19 -11.61
N SER A 567 -8.98 -18.20 -12.48
CA SER A 567 -7.71 -18.62 -13.07
C SER A 567 -7.10 -17.52 -13.95
N LEU A 568 -5.77 -17.56 -14.17
CA LEU A 568 -5.10 -16.59 -15.04
C LEU A 568 -5.75 -16.50 -16.43
N THR A 569 -6.07 -17.64 -17.04
CA THR A 569 -6.74 -17.69 -18.35
C THR A 569 -8.09 -16.95 -18.34
N GLN A 570 -8.89 -17.13 -17.29
CA GLN A 570 -10.16 -16.41 -17.14
C GLN A 570 -9.95 -14.90 -16.99
N LYS A 571 -8.95 -14.48 -16.21
CA LYS A 571 -8.59 -13.05 -16.06
C LYS A 571 -8.19 -12.43 -17.40
N LEU A 572 -7.27 -13.08 -18.13
CA LEU A 572 -6.77 -12.59 -19.42
C LEU A 572 -7.87 -12.47 -20.49
N ASN A 573 -8.81 -13.41 -20.52
CA ASN A 573 -9.95 -13.36 -21.46
C ASN A 573 -10.88 -12.16 -21.21
N LYS A 574 -11.08 -11.77 -19.94
CA LYS A 574 -11.93 -10.64 -19.56
C LYS A 574 -11.34 -9.27 -19.89
N LEU A 575 -10.01 -9.16 -20.05
CA LEU A 575 -9.37 -7.86 -20.29
C LEU A 575 -9.92 -7.15 -21.52
N LYS A 576 -10.17 -7.89 -22.60
CA LYS A 576 -10.64 -7.34 -23.89
C LYS A 576 -12.01 -6.67 -23.81
N THR A 577 -12.83 -7.04 -22.83
CA THR A 577 -14.19 -6.50 -22.66
C THR A 577 -14.26 -5.39 -21.62
N ILE A 578 -13.22 -5.22 -20.80
CA ILE A 578 -13.21 -4.28 -19.66
C ILE A 578 -12.28 -3.10 -19.94
N ILE A 579 -11.02 -3.36 -20.27
CA ILE A 579 -10.01 -2.33 -20.45
C ILE A 579 -10.34 -1.50 -21.70
N GLY A 580 -10.62 -0.22 -21.53
CA GLY A 580 -10.97 0.67 -22.63
C GLY A 580 -12.29 0.30 -23.33
N SER A 581 -13.26 -0.26 -22.59
CA SER A 581 -14.56 -0.63 -23.16
C SER A 581 -15.33 0.59 -23.72
N ASP A 582 -16.21 0.38 -24.70
CA ASP A 582 -17.04 1.46 -25.27
C ASP A 582 -17.85 2.20 -24.20
N ALA A 583 -18.32 1.48 -23.17
CA ALA A 583 -19.02 2.07 -22.03
C ALA A 583 -18.11 3.00 -21.21
N HIS A 584 -16.85 2.61 -20.99
CA HIS A 584 -15.89 3.47 -20.29
C HIS A 584 -15.52 4.70 -21.13
N LEU A 585 -15.26 4.51 -22.42
CA LEU A 585 -14.95 5.60 -23.37
C LEU A 585 -16.13 6.58 -23.53
N GLN A 586 -17.36 6.13 -23.33
CA GLN A 586 -18.53 7.01 -23.28
C GLN A 586 -18.52 7.90 -22.04
N VAL A 587 -18.17 7.37 -20.87
CA VAL A 587 -18.05 8.16 -19.63
C VAL A 587 -16.92 9.17 -19.75
N GLU A 588 -15.74 8.73 -20.21
CA GLU A 588 -14.58 9.57 -20.50
C GLU A 588 -14.93 10.78 -21.36
N ARG A 589 -15.55 10.52 -22.52
CA ARG A 589 -16.00 11.56 -23.45
C ARG A 589 -17.04 12.48 -22.82
N SER A 590 -18.00 11.93 -22.09
CA SER A 590 -19.06 12.73 -21.44
C SER A 590 -18.49 13.71 -20.41
N ILE A 591 -17.47 13.28 -19.65
CA ILE A 591 -16.76 14.17 -18.72
C ILE A 591 -16.03 15.25 -19.50
N ALA A 592 -15.23 14.89 -20.51
CA ALA A 592 -14.42 15.83 -21.27
C ALA A 592 -15.26 16.92 -21.94
N GLU A 593 -16.35 16.52 -22.61
CA GLU A 593 -17.24 17.42 -23.33
C GLU A 593 -18.00 18.36 -22.38
N ARG A 594 -18.42 17.86 -21.20
CA ARG A 594 -19.12 18.67 -20.20
C ARG A 594 -18.19 19.55 -19.37
N ALA A 595 -16.91 19.24 -19.32
CA ALA A 595 -15.92 19.99 -18.55
C ALA A 595 -15.45 21.27 -19.25
N VAL A 596 -15.52 21.35 -20.59
CA VAL A 596 -15.00 22.52 -21.34
C VAL A 596 -15.61 23.81 -20.80
N THR A 597 -14.77 24.73 -20.35
CA THR A 597 -15.17 25.95 -19.64
C THR A 597 -14.67 27.19 -20.38
N VAL A 598 -15.54 28.17 -20.55
CA VAL A 598 -15.16 29.49 -21.10
C VAL A 598 -14.54 30.34 -20.00
N LEU A 599 -13.30 30.80 -20.23
CA LEU A 599 -12.58 31.68 -19.31
C LEU A 599 -12.70 33.16 -19.72
N ALA A 600 -12.79 33.42 -21.02
CA ALA A 600 -13.01 34.74 -21.59
C ALA A 600 -13.74 34.62 -22.93
N GLY A 601 -14.60 35.58 -23.24
CA GLY A 601 -15.40 35.62 -24.47
C GLY A 601 -16.13 36.94 -24.62
N ALA A 602 -16.50 37.34 -25.84
CA ALA A 602 -17.09 38.64 -26.12
C ALA A 602 -18.42 38.90 -25.37
N ASP A 603 -19.18 37.84 -25.09
CA ASP A 603 -20.44 37.83 -24.33
C ASP A 603 -20.29 37.12 -22.96
N GLY A 604 -19.06 36.76 -22.57
CA GLY A 604 -18.74 35.96 -21.38
C GLY A 604 -19.20 34.50 -21.44
N LYS A 605 -19.73 34.02 -22.58
CA LYS A 605 -20.34 32.69 -22.73
C LYS A 605 -19.85 31.92 -23.95
N SER A 606 -19.33 32.62 -24.94
CA SER A 606 -18.93 32.08 -26.24
C SER A 606 -17.50 32.48 -26.55
N VAL A 607 -16.75 31.52 -27.09
CA VAL A 607 -15.39 31.77 -27.60
C VAL A 607 -15.40 32.02 -29.10
N GLU A 608 -14.32 32.62 -29.59
CA GLU A 608 -14.09 32.74 -31.03
C GLU A 608 -14.05 31.36 -31.69
N THR A 609 -14.83 31.17 -32.75
CA THR A 609 -14.90 29.91 -33.50
C THR A 609 -14.03 29.91 -34.75
N ILE A 610 -13.44 28.76 -35.06
CA ILE A 610 -12.75 28.48 -36.31
C ILE A 610 -13.79 28.31 -37.42
N ARG A 611 -13.63 29.06 -38.50
CA ARG A 611 -14.51 29.06 -39.68
C ARG A 611 -13.90 28.20 -40.79
N ALA A 612 -14.75 27.77 -41.73
CA ALA A 612 -14.27 27.16 -42.97
C ALA A 612 -13.36 28.15 -43.72
N SER A 613 -12.29 27.64 -44.34
CA SER A 613 -11.26 28.42 -45.04
C SER A 613 -10.36 29.29 -44.14
N ASP A 614 -10.44 29.16 -42.82
CA ASP A 614 -9.48 29.80 -41.94
C ASP A 614 -8.06 29.23 -42.16
N ARG A 615 -7.08 30.14 -42.22
CA ARG A 615 -5.68 29.80 -41.98
C ARG A 615 -5.42 29.87 -40.49
N VAL A 616 -5.38 28.70 -39.85
CA VAL A 616 -5.21 28.51 -38.41
C VAL A 616 -3.73 28.35 -38.06
N VAL A 617 -3.20 29.27 -37.25
CA VAL A 617 -1.86 29.10 -36.66
C VAL A 617 -1.99 28.55 -35.25
N ILE A 618 -1.40 27.39 -34.99
CA ILE A 618 -1.39 26.72 -33.70
C ILE A 618 -0.07 27.04 -33.02
N VAL A 619 -0.16 27.74 -31.89
CA VAL A 619 0.98 28.17 -31.07
C VAL A 619 0.99 27.36 -29.79
N ALA A 620 2.09 26.66 -29.49
CA ALA A 620 2.25 25.93 -28.24
C ALA A 620 3.67 26.08 -27.68
N SER A 621 3.88 25.67 -26.43
CA SER A 621 5.21 25.63 -25.80
C SER A 621 6.10 24.49 -26.32
N ASP A 622 5.51 23.45 -26.90
CA ASP A 622 6.21 22.28 -27.43
C ASP A 622 5.62 21.82 -28.78
N ALA A 623 6.46 21.23 -29.62
CA ALA A 623 6.09 20.84 -30.98
C ALA A 623 5.06 19.70 -30.99
N ASP A 624 5.23 18.70 -30.13
CA ASP A 624 4.35 17.53 -30.05
C ASP A 624 2.92 17.94 -29.73
N GLN A 625 2.72 18.86 -28.79
CA GLN A 625 1.41 19.40 -28.45
C GLN A 625 0.79 20.17 -29.62
N ALA A 626 1.57 20.99 -30.32
CA ALA A 626 1.09 21.72 -31.49
C ALA A 626 0.65 20.76 -32.61
N GLU A 627 1.44 19.72 -32.87
CA GLU A 627 1.14 18.69 -33.88
C GLU A 627 -0.08 17.85 -33.51
N GLN A 628 -0.23 17.48 -32.23
CA GLN A 628 -1.42 16.77 -31.74
C GLN A 628 -2.69 17.59 -31.93
N LEU A 629 -2.67 18.88 -31.54
CA LEU A 629 -3.80 19.79 -31.76
C LEU A 629 -4.08 19.98 -33.26
N GLN A 630 -3.04 20.08 -34.09
CA GLN A 630 -3.19 20.19 -35.54
C GLN A 630 -3.90 18.97 -36.13
N LYS A 631 -3.45 17.78 -35.72
CA LYS A 631 -4.03 16.50 -36.17
C LYS A 631 -5.50 16.41 -35.76
N GLN A 632 -5.81 16.69 -34.50
CA GLN A 632 -7.19 16.67 -33.98
C GLN A 632 -8.09 17.67 -34.71
N LEU A 633 -7.58 18.89 -34.95
CA LEU A 633 -8.31 19.91 -35.69
C LEU A 633 -8.64 19.45 -37.11
N LYS A 634 -7.65 18.97 -37.87
CA LYS A 634 -7.87 18.48 -39.25
C LYS A 634 -8.88 17.32 -39.28
N GLN A 635 -8.71 16.34 -38.40
CA GLN A 635 -9.59 15.17 -38.33
C GLN A 635 -11.03 15.56 -37.97
N THR A 636 -11.19 16.46 -37.01
CA THR A 636 -12.51 16.89 -36.54
C THR A 636 -13.19 17.83 -37.54
N ALA A 637 -12.43 18.67 -38.26
CA ALA A 637 -12.96 19.57 -39.27
C ALA A 637 -13.55 18.84 -40.49
N GLY A 638 -13.05 17.63 -40.80
CA GLY A 638 -13.54 16.80 -41.90
C GLY A 638 -13.28 17.45 -43.26
N ASN A 639 -14.34 17.65 -44.05
CA ASN A 639 -14.24 18.23 -45.40
C ASN A 639 -14.07 19.76 -45.41
N ALA A 640 -14.13 20.43 -44.25
CA ALA A 640 -13.85 21.86 -44.19
C ALA A 640 -12.37 22.11 -44.56
N SER A 641 -12.13 22.87 -45.64
CA SER A 641 -10.78 23.28 -46.02
C SER A 641 -10.25 24.24 -44.97
N ILE A 642 -9.39 23.77 -44.06
CA ILE A 642 -8.68 24.58 -43.08
C ILE A 642 -7.19 24.44 -43.37
N GLU A 643 -6.52 25.56 -43.63
CA GLU A 643 -5.07 25.58 -43.68
C GLU A 643 -4.54 25.67 -42.26
N THR A 644 -3.60 24.80 -41.87
CA THR A 644 -3.04 24.83 -40.51
C THR A 644 -1.53 24.95 -40.56
N VAL A 645 -0.97 25.80 -39.70
CA VAL A 645 0.48 25.92 -39.47
C VAL A 645 0.74 25.78 -37.98
N THR A 646 1.80 25.06 -37.59
CA THR A 646 2.23 24.97 -36.19
C THR A 646 3.46 25.85 -35.98
N VAL A 647 3.56 26.44 -34.79
CA VAL A 647 4.75 27.17 -34.37
C VAL A 647 4.95 27.01 -32.86
N VAL A 648 6.20 26.79 -32.44
CA VAL A 648 6.57 26.71 -31.03
C VAL A 648 6.90 28.12 -30.54
N LEU A 649 6.37 28.54 -29.39
CA LEU A 649 6.73 29.80 -28.75
C LEU A 649 7.91 29.58 -27.79
N ASN A 650 9.05 30.25 -28.00
CA ASN A 650 10.22 30.28 -27.11
C ASN A 650 10.75 31.72 -26.92
N SER A 651 11.69 31.94 -25.99
CA SER A 651 12.15 33.29 -25.61
C SER A 651 12.86 34.02 -26.75
N ASN A 652 13.42 33.26 -27.70
CA ASN A 652 14.31 33.79 -28.72
C ASN A 652 13.66 33.88 -30.10
N ASN A 653 12.39 33.46 -30.24
CA ASN A 653 11.73 33.33 -31.54
C ASN A 653 10.44 34.13 -31.70
N MET A 654 10.15 35.08 -30.79
CA MET A 654 8.94 35.91 -30.86
C MET A 654 8.77 36.55 -32.24
N LYS A 655 9.85 37.05 -32.84
CA LYS A 655 9.83 37.60 -34.21
C LYS A 655 9.33 36.60 -35.25
N THR A 656 9.81 35.36 -35.18
CA THR A 656 9.37 34.27 -36.07
C THR A 656 7.92 33.91 -35.83
N VAL A 657 7.49 33.81 -34.57
CA VAL A 657 6.08 33.54 -34.22
C VAL A 657 5.17 34.63 -34.79
N LEU A 658 5.52 35.90 -34.60
CA LEU A 658 4.78 37.03 -35.14
C LEU A 658 4.75 37.05 -36.68
N GLN A 659 5.85 36.69 -37.34
CA GLN A 659 5.90 36.55 -38.81
C GLN A 659 4.95 35.44 -39.31
N THR A 660 4.91 34.29 -38.64
CA THR A 660 3.99 33.19 -38.99
C THR A 660 2.52 33.61 -38.84
N VAL A 661 2.23 34.44 -37.84
CA VAL A 661 0.89 34.93 -37.53
C VAL A 661 0.42 36.04 -38.49
N ASN A 662 1.30 36.71 -39.23
CA ASN A 662 0.95 37.84 -40.13
C ASN A 662 -0.19 37.53 -41.12
N ASN A 663 -0.32 36.27 -41.55
CA ASN A 663 -1.34 35.85 -42.52
C ASN A 663 -2.44 34.98 -41.87
N ALA A 664 -2.45 34.84 -40.54
CA ALA A 664 -3.42 34.00 -39.84
C ALA A 664 -4.80 34.65 -39.82
N TYR A 665 -5.84 33.86 -40.12
CA TYR A 665 -7.24 34.28 -39.88
C TYR A 665 -7.73 33.86 -38.50
N TYR A 666 -7.03 32.91 -37.89
CA TYR A 666 -7.29 32.43 -36.55
C TYR A 666 -6.00 31.94 -35.89
N VAL A 667 -5.83 32.21 -34.59
CA VAL A 667 -4.72 31.69 -33.78
C VAL A 667 -5.24 30.83 -32.64
N LEU A 668 -4.82 29.57 -32.56
CA LEU A 668 -5.06 28.71 -31.41
C LEU A 668 -3.80 28.69 -30.55
N MET A 669 -3.87 29.31 -29.37
CA MET A 669 -2.72 29.43 -28.47
C MET A 669 -2.88 28.46 -27.30
N ALA A 670 -2.07 27.42 -27.22
CA ALA A 670 -2.10 26.43 -26.15
C ALA A 670 -1.16 26.83 -25.01
N SER A 671 -1.70 26.91 -23.79
CA SER A 671 -0.96 27.05 -22.53
C SER A 671 -1.07 25.75 -21.74
N TYR A 672 0.03 25.30 -21.12
CA TYR A 672 0.01 24.12 -20.26
C TYR A 672 0.72 24.41 -18.93
N GLN A 673 -0.01 24.20 -17.84
CA GLN A 673 0.46 24.34 -16.47
C GLN A 673 0.13 23.09 -15.67
N PHE A 674 1.08 22.57 -14.89
CA PHE A 674 0.81 21.44 -13.99
C PHE A 674 1.36 21.67 -12.60
N ARG A 675 2.68 21.77 -12.44
CA ARG A 675 3.31 22.15 -11.16
C ARG A 675 3.46 23.65 -11.14
N ASN A 676 2.73 24.34 -10.27
CA ASN A 676 2.75 25.80 -10.25
C ASN A 676 4.00 26.31 -9.53
N VAL A 677 4.90 26.90 -10.31
CA VAL A 677 5.92 27.83 -9.81
C VAL A 677 5.82 29.04 -10.71
N ALA A 678 5.23 30.14 -10.24
CA ALA A 678 4.89 31.30 -11.08
C ALA A 678 6.07 31.81 -11.93
N SER A 679 7.30 31.74 -11.40
CA SER A 679 8.54 32.14 -12.09
C SER A 679 8.94 31.25 -13.27
N GLN A 680 8.31 30.07 -13.43
CA GLN A 680 8.58 29.14 -14.53
C GLN A 680 7.66 29.36 -15.73
N PHE A 681 6.67 30.26 -15.63
CA PHE A 681 5.71 30.50 -16.69
C PHE A 681 5.97 31.80 -17.43
N ARG A 682 5.83 31.74 -18.74
CA ARG A 682 6.26 32.78 -19.70
C ARG A 682 5.18 33.84 -19.90
N TRP A 683 4.66 34.36 -18.79
CA TRP A 683 3.51 35.25 -18.77
C TRP A 683 3.72 36.54 -19.53
N GLU A 684 4.89 37.14 -19.39
CA GLU A 684 5.24 38.37 -20.10
C GLU A 684 5.24 38.14 -21.61
N GLU A 685 5.83 37.06 -22.11
CA GLU A 685 5.82 36.77 -23.54
C GLU A 685 4.44 36.42 -24.07
N MET A 686 3.63 35.69 -23.29
CA MET A 686 2.24 35.43 -23.64
C MET A 686 1.42 36.74 -23.68
N GLN A 687 1.62 37.64 -22.72
CA GLN A 687 0.94 38.94 -22.67
C GLN A 687 1.31 39.82 -23.86
N LEU A 688 2.60 39.89 -24.20
CA LEU A 688 3.07 40.62 -25.38
C LEU A 688 2.45 40.07 -26.67
N PHE A 689 2.38 38.74 -26.79
CA PHE A 689 1.77 38.09 -27.93
C PHE A 689 0.25 38.38 -28.01
N ILE A 690 -0.47 38.30 -26.89
CA ILE A 690 -1.89 38.66 -26.80
C ILE A 690 -2.13 40.13 -27.16
N ASN A 691 -1.29 41.05 -26.69
CA ASN A 691 -1.38 42.47 -27.03
C ASN A 691 -1.24 42.69 -28.54
N GLU A 692 -0.30 42.01 -29.19
CA GLU A 692 -0.11 42.10 -30.64
C GLU A 692 -1.31 41.55 -31.42
N LEU A 693 -1.86 40.40 -31.00
CA LEU A 693 -3.07 39.83 -31.61
C LEU A 693 -4.27 40.79 -31.48
N ASN A 694 -4.44 41.39 -30.30
CA ASN A 694 -5.50 42.36 -30.01
C ASN A 694 -5.34 43.64 -30.83
N GLN A 695 -4.13 44.16 -30.98
CA GLN A 695 -3.83 45.36 -31.77
C GLN A 695 -4.15 45.14 -33.25
N ARG A 696 -3.83 43.95 -33.76
CA ARG A 696 -4.09 43.55 -35.16
C ARG A 696 -5.49 43.05 -35.42
N GLN A 697 -6.34 42.94 -34.39
CA GLN A 697 -7.69 42.39 -34.47
C GLN A 697 -7.71 40.96 -35.05
N VAL A 698 -6.67 40.16 -34.76
CA VAL A 698 -6.60 38.75 -35.14
C VAL A 698 -7.53 37.97 -34.23
N ARG A 699 -8.36 37.08 -34.79
CA ARG A 699 -9.18 36.16 -33.98
C ARG A 699 -8.28 35.11 -33.36
N TYR A 700 -8.44 34.87 -32.07
CA TYR A 700 -7.68 33.83 -31.39
C TYR A 700 -8.50 33.21 -30.27
N THR A 701 -8.06 32.06 -29.79
CA THR A 701 -8.46 31.54 -28.48
C THR A 701 -7.23 31.05 -27.73
N LEU A 702 -7.09 31.50 -26.47
CA LEU A 702 -6.17 30.92 -25.51
C LEU A 702 -6.78 29.63 -24.92
N LEU A 703 -6.16 28.49 -25.19
CA LEU A 703 -6.56 27.18 -24.71
C LEU A 703 -5.68 26.77 -23.53
N SER A 704 -6.22 26.87 -22.32
CA SER A 704 -5.63 26.35 -21.09
C SER A 704 -5.80 24.83 -21.01
N LEU A 705 -4.68 24.13 -21.13
CA LEU A 705 -4.56 22.67 -21.09
C LEU A 705 -4.27 22.15 -19.68
N GLY A 706 -4.12 23.05 -18.71
CA GLY A 706 -3.53 22.78 -17.40
C GLY A 706 -4.36 23.32 -16.24
N ASN A 707 -3.67 23.71 -15.17
CA ASN A 707 -4.27 24.56 -14.15
C ASN A 707 -4.74 25.88 -14.81
N PRO A 708 -6.00 26.31 -14.65
CA PRO A 708 -6.55 27.45 -15.39
C PRO A 708 -6.27 28.79 -14.69
N TYR A 709 -5.03 29.01 -14.22
CA TYR A 709 -4.62 30.22 -13.51
C TYR A 709 -4.03 31.30 -14.42
N GLU A 710 -3.97 31.07 -15.74
CA GLU A 710 -3.47 32.05 -16.70
C GLU A 710 -4.13 33.43 -16.55
N MET A 711 -5.43 33.43 -16.22
CA MET A 711 -6.24 34.64 -16.10
C MET A 711 -5.88 35.52 -14.90
N LEU A 712 -5.10 35.02 -13.94
CA LEU A 712 -4.54 35.82 -12.85
C LEU A 712 -3.36 36.70 -13.31
N HIS A 713 -2.71 36.33 -14.41
CA HIS A 713 -1.50 36.96 -14.91
C HIS A 713 -1.68 37.66 -16.27
N LEU A 714 -2.64 37.19 -17.07
CA LEU A 714 -2.91 37.73 -18.40
C LEU A 714 -4.09 38.70 -18.39
N HIS A 715 -3.91 39.84 -19.04
CA HIS A 715 -4.89 40.90 -19.16
C HIS A 715 -5.37 41.05 -20.60
N ASN A 716 -6.58 41.61 -20.77
CA ASN A 716 -7.20 41.89 -22.08
C ASN A 716 -7.34 40.65 -22.99
N VAL A 717 -7.44 39.45 -22.39
CA VAL A 717 -7.71 38.22 -23.13
C VAL A 717 -9.15 38.25 -23.64
N ARG A 718 -9.34 38.22 -24.96
CA ARG A 718 -10.66 38.36 -25.60
C ARG A 718 -11.43 37.05 -25.75
N SER A 719 -10.72 35.92 -25.79
CA SER A 719 -11.30 34.59 -25.96
C SER A 719 -10.38 33.53 -25.35
N ALA A 720 -10.90 32.73 -24.42
CA ALA A 720 -10.15 31.70 -23.73
C ALA A 720 -11.02 30.52 -23.27
N LEU A 721 -10.46 29.30 -23.33
CA LEU A 721 -11.06 28.05 -22.87
C LEU A 721 -10.14 27.34 -21.87
N ALA A 722 -10.73 26.67 -20.88
CA ALA A 722 -10.06 25.66 -20.07
C ALA A 722 -10.59 24.26 -20.40
N VAL A 723 -9.67 23.30 -20.50
CA VAL A 723 -10.00 21.87 -20.67
C VAL A 723 -9.34 20.94 -19.66
N TYR A 724 -8.50 21.45 -18.74
CA TYR A 724 -8.00 20.70 -17.58
C TYR A 724 -7.20 19.43 -17.94
N GLY A 725 -6.60 19.40 -19.13
CA GLY A 725 -5.79 18.28 -19.60
C GLY A 725 -5.23 18.54 -21.00
N LYS A 726 -3.97 18.13 -21.21
CA LYS A 726 -3.23 18.38 -22.46
C LYS A 726 -3.37 17.32 -23.55
N GLN A 727 -4.17 16.29 -23.32
CA GLN A 727 -4.35 15.16 -24.24
C GLN A 727 -5.83 14.87 -24.47
N GLU A 728 -6.13 13.99 -25.43
CA GLU A 728 -7.48 13.43 -25.55
C GLU A 728 -7.85 12.67 -24.28
N PRO A 729 -9.11 12.73 -23.84
CA PRO A 729 -10.27 13.31 -24.53
C PRO A 729 -10.42 14.85 -24.40
N ASN A 730 -9.69 15.49 -23.47
CA ASN A 730 -9.86 16.90 -23.10
C ASN A 730 -9.64 17.85 -24.28
N THR A 731 -8.54 17.69 -25.01
CA THR A 731 -8.22 18.58 -26.15
C THR A 731 -9.19 18.40 -27.30
N LEU A 732 -9.65 17.17 -27.56
CA LEU A 732 -10.65 16.90 -28.60
C LEU A 732 -11.98 17.59 -28.29
N ALA A 733 -12.39 17.63 -27.02
CA ALA A 733 -13.57 18.37 -26.59
C ALA A 733 -13.44 19.88 -26.89
N ALA A 734 -12.28 20.49 -26.60
CA ALA A 734 -12.00 21.88 -26.99
C ALA A 734 -12.11 22.10 -28.49
N ILE A 735 -11.49 21.22 -29.31
CA ILE A 735 -11.55 21.34 -30.77
C ILE A 735 -13.00 21.31 -31.28
N LYS A 736 -13.87 20.46 -30.70
CA LYS A 736 -15.30 20.46 -31.04
C LYS A 736 -15.99 21.79 -30.71
N VAL A 737 -15.67 22.40 -29.56
CA VAL A 737 -16.20 23.73 -29.20
C VAL A 737 -15.73 24.79 -30.18
N LEU A 738 -14.43 24.81 -30.49
CA LEU A 738 -13.84 25.79 -31.42
C LEU A 738 -14.40 25.66 -32.84
N LEU A 739 -14.83 24.47 -33.26
CA LEU A 739 -15.50 24.23 -34.55
C LEU A 739 -17.02 24.43 -34.50
N GLY A 740 -17.59 24.87 -33.37
CA GLY A 740 -19.03 25.05 -33.19
C GLY A 740 -19.83 23.74 -33.16
N LYS A 741 -19.16 22.59 -32.95
CA LYS A 741 -19.79 21.26 -32.88
C LYS A 741 -20.21 20.86 -31.47
N LEU A 742 -19.77 21.61 -30.47
CA LEU A 742 -20.06 21.39 -29.06
C LEU A 742 -20.24 22.75 -28.36
N GLU A 743 -21.16 22.82 -27.42
CA GLU A 743 -21.32 23.97 -26.53
C GLU A 743 -20.50 23.76 -25.25
N ALA A 744 -19.71 24.74 -24.85
CA ALA A 744 -18.97 24.70 -23.58
C ALA A 744 -19.94 24.93 -22.41
N LYS A 745 -20.03 23.96 -21.49
CA LYS A 745 -20.97 23.97 -20.34
C LYS A 745 -20.29 23.90 -18.99
N GLY A 746 -18.99 23.70 -18.96
CA GLY A 746 -18.21 23.64 -17.73
C GLY A 746 -18.24 24.96 -17.00
N LYS A 747 -18.09 24.89 -15.68
CA LYS A 747 -17.94 26.05 -14.81
C LYS A 747 -16.56 26.01 -14.20
N LEU A 748 -15.91 27.16 -14.09
CA LEU A 748 -14.59 27.22 -13.47
C LEU A 748 -14.68 26.70 -12.03
N PRO A 749 -13.99 25.59 -11.68
CA PRO A 749 -14.10 25.00 -10.35
C PRO A 749 -13.08 25.59 -9.37
N ILE A 750 -12.45 26.71 -9.71
CA ILE A 750 -11.50 27.42 -8.86
C ILE A 750 -11.92 28.88 -8.75
N ASP A 751 -11.48 29.56 -7.69
CA ASP A 751 -11.69 30.99 -7.55
C ASP A 751 -10.86 31.76 -8.58
N SER A 752 -11.50 32.71 -9.26
CA SER A 752 -10.88 33.52 -10.32
C SER A 752 -9.97 34.64 -9.78
N GLY A 753 -9.73 34.69 -8.46
CA GLY A 753 -8.99 35.77 -7.80
C GLY A 753 -9.67 37.15 -7.85
N GLN A 754 -10.81 37.29 -8.53
CA GLN A 754 -11.64 38.49 -8.50
C GLN A 754 -12.60 38.44 -7.30
N SER A 755 -12.05 38.45 -6.09
CA SER A 755 -12.82 38.94 -4.95
C SER A 755 -13.02 40.44 -5.14
N GLY A 756 -14.27 40.87 -5.26
CA GLY A 756 -14.61 42.29 -5.42
C GLY A 756 -13.95 43.17 -4.37
N GLU A 757 -13.29 44.22 -4.84
CA GLU A 757 -13.21 45.49 -4.11
C GLU A 757 -14.53 46.26 -4.22
#